data_AF-K1PNS1-F1
#
_entry.id   AF-K1PNS1-F1
#
_cell.length_a   1.000
_cell.length_b   1.000
_cell.length_c   1.000
_cell.angle_alpha   90.00
_cell.angle_beta   90.00
_cell.angle_gamma   90.00
#
_symmetry.space_group_name_H-M   'P 1'
#
loop_
_entity.id
_entity.type
_entity.pdbx_description
1 polymer ?
#
loop_
_entity_poly.entity_id
_entity_poly.type
_entity_poly.pdbx_seq_one_letter_code
_entity_poly.pdbx_strand_id
1 'polypeptide(L)'
;MRKWQRLLEAGNNLGKGPIDPELKEIVESERIKLLHNAAGASNLPVPVPKEEEAREENSHLDLYTFHYIDANIKKRDLKKHKKFEGQFMKLYQICHKDSQPVQDASVVDKNETSLLEKEAEKLKLLQALAKNYANEHSEDKDEQCDALSNRYGRHDLSNKVGRPCSKLSFGPGNIVCRCNASYCDTVEPIEPLTSGSFALYTSNSNGSRLVKSVNSLSKSTAGVVVRIDTNTSYQSLFGFGGAFTDAAAINIANLSSGAANYVIDSYYGPQGIEYSVGRVPIGSCDFSTHPYSYDDVDGDFNLTKFQLAKEDLTLKIPLIQRAISVSKRNISFFGSPWTAPAWMKTNNNLTGKGSIRGEAGNSYHKAWALHFVKFLDAYKQHNISFWGLTAQNEPTDGNIDHFPFQATGWTPEQQRDFIAKDLGPTLHANGYKDIKLMMLDDQRLLMTYWADTILTDPDASKYISGVAVHWYMDAISPTFALDYVHKKFPNHFMFGTEACYDTIIHPVNLGNWKHAEGYANDIMQDLEHWVTGWTDWNLALNMEGGPNWVHNYVDSPIIVNAEKDEFYKQPMFYAMGHFSKFLPPGSLRIGHTVKGSVPKDIKILSFKTPSKYFVIVILNKSDTDFKLCLQIPSGECINITAAQHSINTVVTSTSK
;
A
#
# COMPACT_ATOMS: atom_id res chain seq x y z
N MET A 1 -31.31 -6.22 -21.62
CA MET A 1 -30.62 -5.50 -22.73
C MET A 1 -31.38 -4.26 -23.22
N ARG A 2 -32.47 -4.31 -24.00
CA ARG A 2 -33.12 -3.07 -24.53
C ARG A 2 -33.52 -2.02 -23.46
N LYS A 3 -33.90 -2.45 -22.24
CA LYS A 3 -34.18 -1.56 -21.09
C LYS A 3 -32.92 -0.87 -20.53
N TRP A 4 -31.76 -1.54 -20.60
CA TRP A 4 -30.45 -1.02 -20.21
C TRP A 4 -29.90 0.00 -21.23
N GLN A 5 -30.13 -0.24 -22.52
CA GLN A 5 -29.77 0.71 -23.59
C GLN A 5 -30.44 2.08 -23.40
N ARG A 6 -31.73 2.09 -23.02
CA ARG A 6 -32.46 3.34 -22.74
C ARG A 6 -31.95 4.10 -21.50
N LEU A 7 -31.43 3.39 -20.48
CA LEU A 7 -30.82 4.02 -19.31
C LEU A 7 -29.47 4.68 -19.67
N LEU A 8 -28.68 4.04 -20.54
CA LEU A 8 -27.43 4.62 -21.08
C LEU A 8 -27.71 5.83 -22.01
N GLU A 9 -28.75 5.78 -22.83
CA GLU A 9 -29.19 6.92 -23.66
C GLU A 9 -29.75 8.09 -22.84
N ALA A 10 -30.41 7.82 -21.71
CA ALA A 10 -30.87 8.85 -20.78
C ALA A 10 -29.73 9.50 -20.00
N GLY A 11 -28.76 8.71 -19.50
CA GLY A 11 -27.60 9.22 -18.77
C GLY A 11 -26.74 10.19 -19.59
N ASN A 12 -26.60 9.94 -20.89
CA ASN A 12 -25.84 10.80 -21.82
C ASN A 12 -26.47 12.16 -22.12
N ASN A 13 -27.70 12.45 -21.67
CA ASN A 13 -28.41 13.71 -21.92
C ASN A 13 -28.63 14.58 -20.67
N LEU A 14 -28.15 14.18 -19.49
CA LEU A 14 -28.28 14.93 -18.24
C LEU A 14 -27.32 16.13 -18.17
N GLY A 15 -27.62 17.17 -18.96
CA GLY A 15 -26.87 18.43 -18.97
C GLY A 15 -27.72 19.71 -19.04
N LYS A 16 -29.06 19.61 -19.15
CA LYS A 16 -29.96 20.78 -19.26
C LYS A 16 -31.34 20.53 -18.62
N GLY A 17 -31.66 21.26 -17.56
CA GLY A 17 -33.01 21.37 -16.99
C GLY A 17 -33.22 20.69 -15.63
N PRO A 18 -34.28 21.06 -14.89
CA PRO A 18 -34.63 20.45 -13.61
C PRO A 18 -35.11 18.99 -13.80
N ILE A 19 -34.84 18.16 -12.81
CA ILE A 19 -35.08 16.71 -12.85
C ILE A 19 -36.58 16.40 -12.86
N ASP A 20 -36.99 15.53 -13.78
CA ASP A 20 -38.36 15.05 -13.94
C ASP A 20 -38.84 14.26 -12.71
N PRO A 21 -40.00 14.61 -12.10
CA PRO A 21 -40.57 13.85 -10.99
C PRO A 21 -40.79 12.36 -11.27
N GLU A 22 -41.14 12.00 -12.51
CA GLU A 22 -41.44 10.61 -12.91
C GLU A 22 -40.17 9.73 -12.86
N LEU A 23 -39.00 10.32 -13.15
CA LEU A 23 -37.69 9.67 -13.01
C LEU A 23 -37.32 9.39 -11.54
N LYS A 24 -37.75 10.25 -10.61
CA LYS A 24 -37.51 10.07 -9.18
C LYS A 24 -38.33 8.90 -8.62
N GLU A 25 -39.58 8.78 -9.05
CA GLU A 25 -40.47 7.67 -8.68
C GLU A 25 -40.00 6.33 -9.25
N ILE A 26 -39.45 6.31 -10.48
CA ILE A 26 -38.84 5.12 -11.07
C ILE A 26 -37.63 4.64 -10.24
N VAL A 27 -36.71 5.54 -9.85
CA VAL A 27 -35.53 5.20 -9.03
C VAL A 27 -35.95 4.65 -7.66
N GLU A 28 -36.91 5.29 -7.00
CA GLU A 28 -37.43 4.81 -5.71
C GLU A 28 -38.12 3.44 -5.84
N SER A 29 -38.83 3.19 -6.95
CA SER A 29 -39.49 1.90 -7.21
C SER A 29 -38.50 0.75 -7.46
N GLU A 30 -37.35 1.00 -8.10
CA GLU A 30 -36.32 -0.02 -8.32
C GLU A 30 -35.47 -0.22 -7.05
N ARG A 31 -35.25 0.82 -6.24
CA ARG A 31 -34.68 0.72 -4.88
C ARG A 31 -35.51 -0.23 -4.00
N ILE A 32 -36.84 -0.09 -4.02
CA ILE A 32 -37.76 -0.96 -3.25
C ILE A 32 -37.76 -2.41 -3.76
N LYS A 33 -37.55 -2.65 -5.07
CA LYS A 33 -37.42 -4.01 -5.63
C LYS A 33 -36.10 -4.68 -5.28
N LEU A 34 -34.99 -3.93 -5.28
CA LEU A 34 -33.69 -4.44 -4.84
C LEU A 34 -33.73 -4.86 -3.36
N LEU A 35 -34.37 -4.05 -2.51
CA LEU A 35 -34.58 -4.37 -1.09
C LEU A 35 -35.48 -5.61 -0.87
N HIS A 36 -36.52 -5.80 -1.69
CA HIS A 36 -37.36 -7.01 -1.60
C HIS A 36 -36.68 -8.27 -2.13
N ASN A 37 -35.91 -8.18 -3.23
CA ASN A 37 -35.20 -9.34 -3.77
C ASN A 37 -34.10 -9.86 -2.82
N ALA A 38 -33.47 -8.97 -2.03
CA ALA A 38 -32.54 -9.37 -0.97
C ALA A 38 -33.21 -10.15 0.17
N ALA A 39 -34.52 -9.95 0.41
CA ALA A 39 -35.27 -10.60 1.49
C ALA A 39 -35.97 -11.92 1.06
N GLY A 40 -35.90 -12.31 -0.21
CA GLY A 40 -36.72 -13.39 -0.79
C GLY A 40 -36.01 -14.72 -1.04
N ALA A 41 -34.68 -14.80 -0.91
CA ALA A 41 -33.89 -15.97 -1.30
C ALA A 41 -33.77 -17.03 -0.18
N SER A 42 -34.91 -17.52 0.33
CA SER A 42 -34.95 -18.70 1.21
C SER A 42 -35.93 -19.75 0.67
N ASN A 43 -35.51 -21.02 0.72
CA ASN A 43 -36.15 -22.23 0.18
C ASN A 43 -36.03 -22.48 -1.33
N LEU A 44 -35.09 -23.36 -1.71
CA LEU A 44 -35.26 -24.47 -2.67
C LEU A 44 -34.21 -25.56 -2.32
N PRO A 45 -34.49 -26.87 -2.54
CA PRO A 45 -33.77 -27.95 -1.86
C PRO A 45 -32.52 -28.46 -2.59
N VAL A 46 -31.55 -28.96 -1.82
CA VAL A 46 -30.33 -29.64 -2.30
C VAL A 46 -30.62 -31.14 -2.53
N PRO A 47 -30.22 -31.75 -3.67
CA PRO A 47 -30.25 -33.20 -3.84
C PRO A 47 -29.03 -33.86 -3.22
N VAL A 48 -29.25 -34.85 -2.35
CA VAL A 48 -28.22 -35.71 -1.75
C VAL A 48 -27.94 -36.92 -2.66
N PRO A 49 -26.69 -37.20 -3.08
CA PRO A 49 -26.28 -38.50 -3.60
C PRO A 49 -26.11 -39.49 -2.43
N LYS A 50 -26.62 -40.71 -2.60
CA LYS A 50 -26.57 -41.77 -1.59
C LYS A 50 -25.18 -42.42 -1.49
N GLU A 51 -24.81 -42.83 -0.29
CA GLU A 51 -23.84 -43.91 -0.08
C GLU A 51 -24.46 -45.26 -0.48
N GLU A 52 -23.63 -46.17 -0.99
CA GLU A 52 -23.90 -47.61 -0.93
C GLU A 52 -22.55 -48.36 -0.82
N GLU A 53 -22.56 -49.49 -0.11
CA GLU A 53 -21.39 -50.04 0.58
C GLU A 53 -20.54 -51.01 -0.25
N ALA A 54 -19.24 -51.10 0.08
CA ALA A 54 -18.51 -52.37 0.07
C ALA A 54 -17.34 -52.34 1.07
N ARG A 55 -17.50 -53.10 2.17
CA ARG A 55 -16.41 -53.53 3.08
C ARG A 55 -15.66 -54.73 2.43
N GLU A 56 -14.60 -55.36 2.96
CA GLU A 56 -14.12 -55.45 4.35
C GLU A 56 -12.65 -55.97 4.40
N GLU A 57 -11.93 -55.59 5.46
CA GLU A 57 -10.86 -56.32 6.20
C GLU A 57 -9.68 -57.08 5.54
N ASN A 58 -8.45 -56.64 5.89
CA ASN A 58 -7.46 -57.31 6.78
C ASN A 58 -6.00 -56.91 6.43
N SER A 59 -5.00 -56.88 7.32
CA SER A 59 -4.84 -56.61 8.77
C SER A 59 -3.33 -56.73 9.12
N HIS A 60 -2.90 -56.25 10.31
CA HIS A 60 -1.52 -56.38 10.86
C HIS A 60 -0.41 -55.56 10.13
N LEU A 61 0.66 -55.03 10.75
CA LEU A 61 1.21 -54.94 12.13
C LEU A 61 2.02 -53.59 12.15
N ASP A 62 2.28 -52.81 13.21
CA ASP A 62 2.93 -53.14 14.49
C ASP A 62 2.89 -51.98 15.55
N LEU A 63 2.86 -52.37 16.84
CA LEU A 63 3.46 -51.77 18.07
C LEU A 63 3.23 -50.27 18.46
N TYR A 64 2.43 -49.93 19.50
CA TYR A 64 2.65 -49.96 20.99
C TYR A 64 3.62 -48.87 21.56
N THR A 65 3.19 -47.77 22.24
CA THR A 65 2.96 -47.53 23.72
C THR A 65 4.17 -47.73 24.69
N PHE A 66 4.28 -47.14 25.92
CA PHE A 66 3.33 -46.50 26.87
C PHE A 66 3.98 -45.43 27.84
N HIS A 67 3.42 -44.20 27.91
CA HIS A 67 3.14 -43.35 29.13
C HIS A 67 4.18 -42.72 30.12
N TYR A 68 3.76 -41.54 30.63
CA TYR A 68 3.99 -40.87 31.95
C TYR A 68 5.33 -40.23 32.36
N ILE A 69 5.29 -38.91 32.64
CA ILE A 69 5.49 -38.29 33.97
C ILE A 69 4.91 -36.85 33.96
N ASP A 70 4.21 -36.47 35.03
CA ASP A 70 3.63 -35.12 35.23
C ASP A 70 4.47 -34.29 36.24
N ALA A 71 4.25 -32.98 36.25
CA ALA A 71 4.56 -32.02 37.32
C ALA A 71 6.03 -31.86 37.79
N ASN A 72 6.73 -30.83 37.26
CA ASN A 72 7.50 -29.88 38.12
C ASN A 72 8.08 -28.59 37.46
N ILE A 73 7.80 -28.26 36.19
CA ILE A 73 8.37 -27.05 35.55
C ILE A 73 7.34 -25.90 35.44
N LYS A 74 6.87 -25.40 36.59
CA LYS A 74 6.26 -24.07 36.71
C LYS A 74 7.09 -23.21 37.66
N LYS A 75 7.47 -22.00 37.20
CA LYS A 75 8.19 -20.88 37.88
C LYS A 75 9.68 -20.64 37.57
N ARG A 76 10.40 -21.45 36.77
CA ARG A 76 11.84 -21.16 36.45
C ARG A 76 12.12 -20.38 35.16
N ASP A 77 11.25 -20.39 34.14
CA ASP A 77 11.59 -19.79 32.83
C ASP A 77 11.20 -18.31 32.62
N LEU A 78 10.31 -17.73 33.42
CA LEU A 78 9.98 -16.29 33.30
C LEU A 78 11.18 -15.36 33.55
N LYS A 79 12.22 -15.84 34.27
CA LYS A 79 13.50 -15.12 34.45
C LYS A 79 14.53 -15.39 33.35
N LYS A 80 14.39 -16.47 32.57
CA LYS A 80 15.23 -16.68 31.37
C LYS A 80 14.74 -15.83 30.21
N HIS A 81 13.43 -15.72 29.99
CA HIS A 81 12.87 -14.95 28.87
C HIS A 81 13.28 -13.47 28.91
N LYS A 82 13.11 -12.78 30.04
CA LYS A 82 13.58 -11.38 30.22
C LYS A 82 15.11 -11.21 30.18
N LYS A 83 15.88 -12.28 30.34
CA LYS A 83 17.34 -12.25 30.16
C LYS A 83 17.71 -12.39 28.67
N PHE A 84 16.91 -13.14 27.91
CA PHE A 84 17.06 -13.34 26.47
C PHE A 84 16.84 -12.04 25.69
N GLU A 85 15.76 -11.29 25.97
CA GLU A 85 15.50 -9.98 25.36
C GLU A 85 16.65 -8.98 25.59
N GLY A 86 17.16 -8.91 26.83
CA GLY A 86 18.30 -8.06 27.18
C GLY A 86 19.66 -8.51 26.63
N GLN A 87 19.77 -9.76 26.16
CA GLN A 87 20.96 -10.29 25.48
C GLN A 87 20.87 -10.08 23.96
N PHE A 88 19.68 -10.25 23.36
CA PHE A 88 19.39 -9.96 21.95
C PHE A 88 19.72 -8.51 21.59
N MET A 89 19.25 -7.54 22.38
CA MET A 89 19.51 -6.11 22.15
C MET A 89 21.00 -5.74 22.25
N LYS A 90 21.81 -6.49 23.02
CA LYS A 90 23.26 -6.29 23.10
C LYS A 90 24.00 -6.91 21.91
N LEU A 91 23.54 -8.04 21.38
CA LEU A 91 24.07 -8.62 20.15
C LEU A 91 23.84 -7.68 18.96
N TYR A 92 22.63 -7.12 18.82
CA TYR A 92 22.31 -6.14 17.79
C TYR A 92 23.26 -4.92 17.77
N GLN A 93 23.56 -4.36 18.94
CA GLN A 93 24.51 -3.23 19.07
C GLN A 93 25.97 -3.62 18.80
N ILE A 94 26.35 -4.90 18.93
CA ILE A 94 27.71 -5.38 18.65
C ILE A 94 27.89 -5.64 17.15
N CYS A 95 26.86 -6.17 16.47
CA CYS A 95 26.91 -6.50 15.04
C CYS A 95 26.85 -5.30 14.09
N HIS A 96 26.65 -4.07 14.57
CA HIS A 96 26.47 -2.85 13.74
C HIS A 96 27.47 -1.72 14.08
N LYS A 97 28.66 -2.08 14.56
CA LYS A 97 29.61 -1.11 15.14
C LYS A 97 30.46 -0.30 14.16
N ASP A 98 30.33 -0.53 12.85
CA ASP A 98 31.05 0.20 11.79
C ASP A 98 30.24 1.37 11.21
N SER A 99 29.62 2.16 12.07
CA SER A 99 29.15 3.52 11.73
C SER A 99 30.15 4.55 12.28
N GLN A 100 30.94 5.14 11.38
CA GLN A 100 31.89 6.22 11.70
C GLN A 100 31.16 7.42 12.34
N PRO A 101 31.63 7.95 13.48
CA PRO A 101 31.05 9.16 14.06
C PRO A 101 31.41 10.39 13.22
N VAL A 102 30.41 11.25 13.01
CA VAL A 102 30.61 12.55 12.35
C VAL A 102 31.50 13.43 13.23
N GLN A 103 32.65 13.83 12.71
CA GLN A 103 33.45 14.92 13.27
C GLN A 103 32.85 16.25 12.81
N ASP A 104 32.18 16.99 13.70
CA ASP A 104 32.68 18.29 14.17
C ASP A 104 31.82 18.84 15.33
N ALA A 105 32.48 19.51 16.28
CA ALA A 105 31.96 20.49 17.26
C ALA A 105 32.82 20.44 18.54
N SER A 106 33.67 21.45 18.70
CA SER A 106 34.51 21.66 19.87
C SER A 106 33.76 22.28 21.06
N VAL A 107 34.40 22.23 22.24
CA VAL A 107 34.09 22.97 23.49
C VAL A 107 33.00 22.39 24.41
N VAL A 108 33.43 21.63 25.43
CA VAL A 108 32.86 21.68 26.81
C VAL A 108 34.01 21.61 27.83
N ASP A 109 33.83 22.28 28.96
CA ASP A 109 34.82 22.61 29.99
C ASP A 109 35.12 21.47 30.99
N LYS A 110 36.18 21.64 31.79
CA LYS A 110 36.68 20.66 32.77
C LYS A 110 35.95 20.77 34.12
N ASN A 111 35.16 19.75 34.49
CA ASN A 111 35.05 19.23 35.88
C ASN A 111 34.07 18.05 36.00
N GLU A 112 34.49 16.81 35.67
CA GLU A 112 33.73 15.61 36.08
C GLU A 112 34.56 14.30 36.14
N THR A 113 35.82 14.38 36.61
CA THR A 113 36.78 13.27 36.54
C THR A 113 36.41 12.04 37.40
N SER A 114 35.45 12.12 38.33
CA SER A 114 35.09 11.01 39.23
C SER A 114 33.96 10.09 38.71
N LEU A 115 33.26 10.50 37.65
CA LEU A 115 32.19 9.70 37.03
C LEU A 115 32.77 8.75 35.97
N LEU A 116 33.62 9.27 35.10
CA LEU A 116 34.29 8.54 34.02
C LEU A 116 35.16 7.37 34.52
N GLU A 117 35.85 7.51 35.66
CA GLU A 117 36.65 6.43 36.23
C GLU A 117 35.78 5.25 36.72
N LYS A 118 34.63 5.55 37.33
CA LYS A 118 33.65 4.52 37.76
C LYS A 118 32.98 3.83 36.58
N GLU A 119 32.73 4.57 35.49
CA GLU A 119 32.22 3.96 34.25
C GLU A 119 33.28 3.10 33.55
N ALA A 120 34.55 3.52 33.53
CA ALA A 120 35.65 2.73 32.99
C ALA A 120 35.87 1.41 33.74
N GLU A 121 35.73 1.41 35.07
CA GLU A 121 35.84 0.20 35.88
C GLU A 121 34.65 -0.75 35.66
N LYS A 122 33.43 -0.20 35.56
CA LYS A 122 32.21 -0.94 35.19
C LYS A 122 32.30 -1.53 33.77
N LEU A 123 32.93 -0.82 32.83
CA LEU A 123 33.16 -1.28 31.47
C LEU A 123 34.18 -2.43 31.43
N LYS A 124 35.26 -2.37 32.21
CA LYS A 124 36.22 -3.48 32.36
C LYS A 124 35.57 -4.74 32.93
N LEU A 125 34.71 -4.59 33.94
CA LEU A 125 33.96 -5.71 34.51
C LEU A 125 32.98 -6.34 33.49
N LEU A 126 32.28 -5.51 32.71
CA LEU A 126 31.40 -5.95 31.63
C LEU A 126 32.17 -6.66 30.50
N GLN A 127 33.38 -6.19 30.15
CA GLN A 127 34.25 -6.82 29.16
C GLN A 127 34.78 -8.19 29.65
N ALA A 128 35.15 -8.31 30.93
CA ALA A 128 35.56 -9.59 31.52
C ALA A 128 34.41 -10.62 31.54
N LEU A 129 33.20 -10.19 31.93
CA LEU A 129 32.00 -11.02 31.90
C LEU A 129 31.61 -11.44 30.48
N ALA A 130 31.73 -10.54 29.49
CA ALA A 130 31.47 -10.85 28.09
C ALA A 130 32.49 -11.87 27.53
N LYS A 131 33.76 -11.77 27.94
CA LYS A 131 34.82 -12.70 27.50
C LYS A 131 34.64 -14.11 28.08
N ASN A 132 34.25 -14.23 29.35
CA ASN A 132 33.90 -15.53 29.92
C ASN A 132 32.65 -16.13 29.26
N TYR A 133 31.60 -15.32 29.02
CA TYR A 133 30.38 -15.79 28.35
C TYR A 133 30.63 -16.24 26.89
N ALA A 134 31.57 -15.60 26.19
CA ALA A 134 31.96 -15.99 24.83
C ALA A 134 32.72 -17.33 24.78
N ASN A 135 33.51 -17.64 25.81
CA ASN A 135 34.25 -18.90 25.91
C ASN A 135 33.36 -20.11 26.23
N GLU A 136 32.14 -19.91 26.73
CA GLU A 136 31.22 -21.00 27.12
C GLU A 136 30.19 -21.38 26.03
N HIS A 137 30.07 -20.61 24.93
CA HIS A 137 29.01 -20.75 23.93
C HIS A 137 29.53 -20.46 22.50
N SER A 138 30.55 -21.19 22.04
CA SER A 138 31.31 -20.87 20.82
C SER A 138 30.87 -21.58 19.53
N GLU A 139 29.79 -22.37 19.51
CA GLU A 139 29.45 -23.22 18.36
C GLU A 139 28.16 -22.84 17.59
N ASP A 140 27.46 -21.76 17.97
CA ASP A 140 26.14 -21.42 17.39
C ASP A 140 25.96 -19.91 17.12
N LYS A 141 27.06 -19.17 16.93
CA LYS A 141 27.03 -17.72 16.63
C LYS A 141 27.19 -17.38 15.16
N ASP A 142 28.13 -18.04 14.49
CA ASP A 142 28.52 -17.65 13.15
C ASP A 142 27.43 -18.01 12.14
N GLU A 143 26.82 -19.20 12.26
CA GLU A 143 25.71 -19.65 11.39
C GLU A 143 24.46 -18.75 11.50
N GLN A 144 24.12 -18.26 12.71
CA GLN A 144 22.98 -17.35 12.91
C GLN A 144 23.26 -15.91 12.47
N CYS A 145 24.50 -15.42 12.63
CA CYS A 145 24.91 -14.11 12.13
C CYS A 145 24.98 -14.10 10.60
N ASP A 146 25.54 -15.16 9.99
CA ASP A 146 25.56 -15.34 8.54
C ASP A 146 24.16 -15.52 7.97
N ALA A 147 23.23 -16.20 8.65
CA ALA A 147 21.85 -16.34 8.20
C ALA A 147 21.09 -14.99 8.10
N LEU A 148 21.41 -14.00 8.94
CA LEU A 148 20.82 -12.66 8.87
C LEU A 148 21.58 -11.74 7.91
N SER A 149 22.92 -11.80 7.92
CA SER A 149 23.78 -10.99 7.05
C SER A 149 23.64 -11.38 5.57
N ASN A 150 23.66 -12.68 5.25
CA ASN A 150 23.51 -13.18 3.88
C ASN A 150 22.06 -13.10 3.35
N ARG A 151 21.07 -12.89 4.23
CA ARG A 151 19.66 -12.72 3.84
C ARG A 151 19.30 -11.26 3.55
N TYR A 152 19.89 -10.29 4.26
CA TYR A 152 19.52 -8.86 4.15
C TYR A 152 20.67 -7.88 3.93
N GLY A 153 21.89 -8.36 3.67
CA GLY A 153 23.05 -7.52 3.38
C GLY A 153 22.78 -6.46 2.30
N ARG A 154 23.51 -5.33 2.38
CA ARG A 154 23.50 -4.34 1.31
C ARG A 154 24.16 -4.94 0.07
N HIS A 155 23.33 -5.43 -0.85
CA HIS A 155 23.77 -5.61 -2.23
C HIS A 155 24.19 -4.23 -2.77
N ASP A 156 25.49 -4.06 -3.00
CA ASP A 156 26.00 -2.85 -3.62
C ASP A 156 25.62 -2.82 -5.11
N LEU A 157 24.45 -2.23 -5.39
CA LEU A 157 23.98 -1.98 -6.74
C LEU A 157 24.57 -0.69 -7.35
N SER A 158 25.42 0.06 -6.64
CA SER A 158 25.94 1.36 -7.11
C SER A 158 26.58 1.29 -8.51
N ASN A 159 27.19 0.16 -8.85
CA ASN A 159 27.85 -0.11 -10.14
C ASN A 159 26.93 -0.70 -11.24
N LYS A 160 25.59 -0.68 -11.08
CA LYS A 160 24.62 -1.40 -11.96
C LYS A 160 23.52 -0.50 -12.58
N VAL A 161 23.84 0.76 -12.89
CA VAL A 161 22.90 1.72 -13.52
C VAL A 161 22.55 1.32 -14.96
N GLY A 162 21.29 1.57 -15.38
CA GLY A 162 20.87 1.47 -16.79
C GLY A 162 20.60 0.06 -17.31
N ARG A 163 20.37 -0.93 -16.44
CA ARG A 163 20.04 -2.31 -16.83
C ARG A 163 18.67 -2.37 -17.53
N PRO A 164 18.58 -2.82 -18.80
CA PRO A 164 17.30 -2.88 -19.52
C PRO A 164 16.42 -4.05 -19.06
N CYS A 165 15.12 -3.93 -19.31
CA CYS A 165 14.13 -5.00 -19.14
C CYS A 165 14.58 -6.31 -19.81
N SER A 166 14.71 -7.39 -19.02
CA SER A 166 14.83 -8.75 -19.57
C SER A 166 13.45 -9.22 -20.01
N LYS A 167 13.07 -8.86 -21.24
CA LYS A 167 11.72 -9.08 -21.77
C LYS A 167 11.38 -10.57 -21.83
N LEU A 168 10.26 -10.95 -21.23
CA LEU A 168 9.62 -12.26 -21.41
C LEU A 168 8.20 -12.04 -21.93
N SER A 169 7.80 -12.82 -22.94
CA SER A 169 6.49 -12.72 -23.57
C SER A 169 5.60 -13.90 -23.17
N PHE A 170 4.35 -13.58 -22.81
CA PHE A 170 3.27 -14.54 -22.52
C PHE A 170 2.15 -14.47 -23.57
N GLY A 171 2.39 -13.78 -24.70
CA GLY A 171 1.45 -13.63 -25.81
C GLY A 171 1.71 -12.37 -26.63
N PRO A 172 0.99 -12.15 -27.75
CA PRO A 172 1.12 -10.92 -28.53
C PRO A 172 0.84 -9.67 -27.66
N GLY A 173 1.83 -8.78 -27.52
CA GLY A 173 1.75 -7.58 -26.66
C GLY A 173 1.92 -7.84 -25.15
N ASN A 174 1.80 -9.08 -24.69
CA ASN A 174 1.90 -9.45 -23.28
C ASN A 174 3.36 -9.63 -22.85
N ILE A 175 4.02 -8.52 -22.47
CA ILE A 175 5.45 -8.47 -22.13
C ILE A 175 5.66 -8.06 -20.66
N VAL A 176 6.33 -8.92 -19.89
CA VAL A 176 6.86 -8.62 -18.55
C VAL A 176 8.37 -8.41 -18.59
N CYS A 177 8.93 -7.83 -17.53
CA CYS A 177 10.37 -7.83 -17.30
C CYS A 177 10.70 -8.87 -16.23
N ARG A 178 11.52 -9.84 -16.61
CA ARG A 178 11.94 -10.94 -15.74
C ARG A 178 13.16 -10.53 -14.91
N CYS A 179 13.09 -10.84 -13.63
CA CYS A 179 14.16 -10.67 -12.66
C CYS A 179 14.41 -11.98 -11.90
N ASN A 180 15.63 -12.15 -11.38
CA ASN A 180 16.07 -13.26 -10.54
C ASN A 180 17.26 -12.82 -9.67
N ALA A 181 17.86 -13.73 -8.90
CA ALA A 181 18.98 -13.43 -8.00
C ALA A 181 20.21 -12.75 -8.66
N SER A 182 20.41 -12.93 -9.97
CA SER A 182 21.57 -12.39 -10.70
C SER A 182 21.28 -11.09 -11.46
N TYR A 183 20.03 -10.89 -11.86
CA TYR A 183 19.62 -9.84 -12.77
C TYR A 183 18.24 -9.29 -12.44
N CYS A 184 18.13 -7.97 -12.38
CA CYS A 184 16.88 -7.25 -12.55
C CYS A 184 17.15 -5.95 -13.31
N ASP A 185 16.14 -5.43 -14.00
CA ASP A 185 16.21 -4.15 -14.69
C ASP A 185 16.05 -2.97 -13.72
N THR A 186 16.69 -1.86 -14.05
CA THR A 186 16.80 -0.67 -13.18
C THR A 186 16.28 0.56 -13.90
N VAL A 187 15.61 1.45 -13.16
CA VAL A 187 15.24 2.79 -13.63
C VAL A 187 16.39 3.75 -13.32
N GLU A 188 16.88 4.45 -14.34
CA GLU A 188 17.94 5.44 -14.14
C GLU A 188 17.49 6.58 -13.21
N PRO A 189 18.38 7.09 -12.33
CA PRO A 189 18.13 8.32 -11.58
C PRO A 189 17.88 9.53 -12.48
N ILE A 190 17.15 10.51 -11.95
CA ILE A 190 17.03 11.83 -12.57
C ILE A 190 18.33 12.59 -12.32
N GLU A 191 19.22 12.57 -13.31
CA GLU A 191 20.45 13.35 -13.30
C GLU A 191 20.18 14.83 -13.63
N PRO A 192 21.04 15.77 -13.20
CA PRO A 192 20.94 17.18 -13.60
C PRO A 192 20.97 17.34 -15.11
N LEU A 193 19.92 17.92 -15.67
CA LEU A 193 19.79 18.18 -17.11
C LEU A 193 20.53 19.45 -17.50
N THR A 194 21.20 19.45 -18.64
CA THR A 194 21.83 20.65 -19.20
C THR A 194 20.76 21.66 -19.62
N SER A 195 21.04 22.96 -19.45
CA SER A 195 20.11 24.01 -19.88
C SER A 195 19.80 23.88 -21.38
N GLY A 196 18.53 23.99 -21.75
CA GLY A 196 18.06 23.72 -23.12
C GLY A 196 17.79 22.24 -23.44
N SER A 197 17.79 21.33 -22.47
CA SER A 197 17.45 19.90 -22.66
C SER A 197 16.25 19.42 -21.82
N PHE A 198 15.74 18.24 -22.19
CA PHE A 198 14.75 17.49 -21.42
C PHE A 198 15.06 15.99 -21.48
N ALA A 199 14.70 15.26 -20.41
CA ALA A 199 14.60 13.81 -20.44
C ALA A 199 13.17 13.37 -20.75
N LEU A 200 13.04 12.33 -21.56
CA LEU A 200 11.80 11.64 -21.88
C LEU A 200 11.95 10.17 -21.49
N TYR A 201 11.06 9.69 -20.62
CA TYR A 201 10.95 8.29 -20.22
C TYR A 201 9.68 7.72 -20.84
N THR A 202 9.79 6.62 -21.59
CA THR A 202 8.64 6.01 -22.30
C THR A 202 8.44 4.54 -21.93
N SER A 203 7.19 4.19 -21.63
CA SER A 203 6.70 2.80 -21.62
C SER A 203 5.58 2.63 -22.64
N ASN A 204 5.50 1.47 -23.30
CA ASN A 204 4.43 1.20 -24.28
C ASN A 204 4.09 -0.30 -24.43
N SER A 205 2.99 -0.58 -25.13
CA SER A 205 2.55 -1.94 -25.49
C SER A 205 3.62 -2.76 -26.23
N ASN A 206 4.45 -2.12 -27.05
CA ASN A 206 5.59 -2.72 -27.77
C ASN A 206 6.78 -3.12 -26.85
N GLY A 207 6.61 -3.03 -25.53
CA GLY A 207 7.58 -3.50 -24.56
C GLY A 207 8.66 -2.47 -24.20
N SER A 208 8.50 -1.18 -24.50
CA SER A 208 9.30 -0.13 -23.86
C SER A 208 8.91 -0.04 -22.37
N ARG A 209 9.89 0.14 -21.50
CA ARG A 209 9.74 0.07 -20.04
C ARG A 209 10.65 1.13 -19.42
N LEU A 210 10.09 2.31 -19.14
CA LEU A 210 10.80 3.51 -18.66
C LEU A 210 12.08 3.85 -19.44
N VAL A 211 12.06 3.66 -20.77
CA VAL A 211 13.23 3.90 -21.63
C VAL A 211 13.52 5.41 -21.67
N LYS A 212 14.69 5.82 -21.17
CA LYS A 212 15.17 7.20 -21.13
C LYS A 212 15.74 7.61 -22.48
N SER A 213 15.44 8.84 -22.89
CA SER A 213 16.18 9.58 -23.92
C SER A 213 16.36 11.04 -23.46
N VAL A 214 17.46 11.68 -23.85
CA VAL A 214 17.73 13.09 -23.56
C VAL A 214 17.79 13.84 -24.87
N ASN A 215 16.99 14.90 -25.00
CA ASN A 215 16.78 15.63 -26.24
C ASN A 215 16.81 17.15 -25.99
N SER A 216 17.03 17.93 -27.04
CA SER A 216 17.07 19.40 -26.97
C SER A 216 15.69 20.03 -27.12
N LEU A 217 15.47 21.17 -26.44
CA LEU A 217 14.30 22.02 -26.67
C LEU A 217 14.30 22.60 -28.09
N SER A 218 13.11 22.85 -28.63
CA SER A 218 12.92 23.47 -29.95
C SER A 218 12.23 24.84 -29.85
N LYS A 219 12.47 25.71 -30.84
CA LYS A 219 11.66 26.91 -31.08
C LYS A 219 10.48 26.68 -32.03
N SER A 220 10.41 25.52 -32.69
CA SER A 220 9.30 25.14 -33.55
C SER A 220 8.22 24.37 -32.78
N THR A 221 6.96 24.60 -33.11
CA THR A 221 5.80 23.87 -32.60
C THR A 221 5.44 22.70 -33.53
N ALA A 222 5.22 21.51 -32.99
CA ALA A 222 4.61 20.39 -33.72
C ALA A 222 3.28 19.95 -33.07
N GLY A 223 2.24 19.72 -33.88
CA GLY A 223 0.96 19.20 -33.41
C GLY A 223 0.20 20.13 -32.45
N VAL A 224 -0.43 19.55 -31.43
CA VAL A 224 -1.17 20.28 -30.39
C VAL A 224 -0.21 20.99 -29.45
N VAL A 225 -0.48 22.25 -29.08
CA VAL A 225 0.37 22.99 -28.14
C VAL A 225 -0.26 22.97 -26.74
N VAL A 226 0.45 22.41 -25.78
CA VAL A 226 0.09 22.39 -24.36
C VAL A 226 1.04 23.32 -23.62
N ARG A 227 0.54 24.46 -23.12
CA ARG A 227 1.35 25.44 -22.36
C ARG A 227 1.27 25.15 -20.88
N ILE A 228 2.40 24.96 -20.24
CA ILE A 228 2.47 24.82 -18.79
C ILE A 228 2.13 26.17 -18.14
N ASP A 229 1.17 26.19 -17.23
CA ASP A 229 0.79 27.37 -16.45
C ASP A 229 1.25 27.22 -15.00
N THR A 230 2.24 28.02 -14.61
CA THR A 230 2.77 28.04 -13.24
C THR A 230 2.02 28.96 -12.30
N ASN A 231 1.02 29.72 -12.79
CA ASN A 231 0.23 30.63 -11.96
C ASN A 231 -0.98 29.92 -11.34
N THR A 232 -1.46 28.85 -11.96
CA THR A 232 -2.47 27.95 -11.39
C THR A 232 -1.80 26.77 -10.70
N SER A 233 -2.03 26.61 -9.40
CA SER A 233 -1.56 25.47 -8.59
C SER A 233 -2.72 24.77 -7.90
N TYR A 234 -2.62 23.45 -7.76
CA TYR A 234 -3.61 22.59 -7.11
C TYR A 234 -3.00 21.98 -5.84
N GLN A 235 -3.30 20.70 -5.55
CA GLN A 235 -2.77 19.99 -4.40
C GLN A 235 -1.25 19.71 -4.51
N SER A 236 -0.60 19.67 -3.34
CA SER A 236 0.72 19.05 -3.20
C SER A 236 0.54 17.53 -3.08
N LEU A 237 1.40 16.77 -3.76
CA LEU A 237 1.39 15.32 -3.70
C LEU A 237 2.05 14.82 -2.42
N PHE A 238 1.43 13.83 -1.80
CA PHE A 238 1.91 13.15 -0.62
C PHE A 238 2.87 12.01 -0.97
N GLY A 239 2.48 11.12 -1.89
CA GLY A 239 3.33 10.02 -2.34
C GLY A 239 2.58 8.89 -3.03
N PHE A 240 3.32 7.83 -3.35
CA PHE A 240 2.82 6.63 -4.02
C PHE A 240 3.44 5.39 -3.36
N GLY A 241 2.69 4.29 -3.32
CA GLY A 241 3.06 3.11 -2.53
C GLY A 241 2.35 1.83 -2.90
N GLY A 242 2.48 0.83 -2.03
CA GLY A 242 1.74 -0.43 -2.06
C GLY A 242 1.57 -1.04 -0.66
N ALA A 243 0.84 -2.15 -0.55
CA ALA A 243 0.54 -2.82 0.71
C ALA A 243 1.50 -3.96 1.07
N PHE A 244 1.95 -3.95 2.33
CA PHE A 244 2.73 -5.01 2.99
C PHE A 244 1.77 -6.04 3.61
N THR A 245 1.02 -6.75 2.76
CA THR A 245 0.16 -7.86 3.17
C THR A 245 0.97 -9.09 3.56
N ASP A 246 0.34 -10.03 4.27
CA ASP A 246 0.95 -11.33 4.57
C ASP A 246 1.31 -12.05 3.26
N ALA A 247 0.40 -12.07 2.27
CA ALA A 247 0.63 -12.65 0.95
C ALA A 247 1.86 -12.06 0.25
N ALA A 248 2.01 -10.74 0.23
CA ALA A 248 3.18 -10.09 -0.38
C ALA A 248 4.47 -10.47 0.33
N ALA A 249 4.46 -10.52 1.66
CA ALA A 249 5.63 -10.86 2.45
C ALA A 249 5.99 -12.36 2.36
N ILE A 250 5.01 -13.26 2.29
CA ILE A 250 5.20 -14.70 2.01
C ILE A 250 5.85 -14.91 0.65
N ASN A 251 5.31 -14.28 -0.41
CA ASN A 251 5.83 -14.44 -1.76
C ASN A 251 7.28 -13.95 -1.89
N ILE A 252 7.62 -12.82 -1.28
CA ILE A 252 8.99 -12.31 -1.28
C ILE A 252 9.92 -13.19 -0.43
N ALA A 253 9.44 -13.76 0.69
CA ALA A 253 10.22 -14.67 1.53
C ALA A 253 10.45 -16.06 0.89
N ASN A 254 9.65 -16.45 -0.11
CA ASN A 254 9.81 -17.69 -0.88
C ASN A 254 10.86 -17.59 -2.01
N LEU A 255 11.45 -16.41 -2.23
CA LEU A 255 12.58 -16.21 -3.14
C LEU A 255 13.92 -16.35 -2.41
N SER A 256 15.00 -16.60 -3.15
CA SER A 256 16.36 -16.46 -2.63
C SER A 256 16.63 -15.02 -2.18
N SER A 257 17.59 -14.82 -1.27
CA SER A 257 17.89 -13.47 -0.75
C SER A 257 18.28 -12.48 -1.86
N GLY A 258 18.98 -12.93 -2.91
CA GLY A 258 19.30 -12.08 -4.07
C GLY A 258 18.04 -11.61 -4.81
N ALA A 259 17.10 -12.52 -5.10
CA ALA A 259 15.88 -12.20 -5.81
C ALA A 259 14.91 -11.38 -4.93
N ALA A 260 14.73 -11.76 -3.67
CA ALA A 260 13.90 -11.02 -2.69
C ALA A 260 14.38 -9.57 -2.50
N ASN A 261 15.70 -9.35 -2.39
CA ASN A 261 16.27 -8.01 -2.32
C ASN A 261 15.98 -7.22 -3.61
N TYR A 262 16.08 -7.83 -4.79
CA TYR A 262 15.73 -7.16 -6.05
C TYR A 262 14.24 -6.75 -6.15
N VAL A 263 13.31 -7.43 -5.48
CA VAL A 263 11.90 -6.99 -5.40
C VAL A 263 11.79 -5.67 -4.63
N ILE A 264 12.36 -5.59 -3.43
CA ILE A 264 12.26 -4.39 -2.59
C ILE A 264 13.11 -3.24 -3.15
N ASP A 265 14.28 -3.54 -3.73
CA ASP A 265 15.12 -2.56 -4.41
C ASP A 265 14.42 -1.99 -5.66
N SER A 266 13.57 -2.79 -6.32
CA SER A 266 12.73 -2.31 -7.45
C SER A 266 11.66 -1.32 -6.99
N TYR A 267 11.02 -1.52 -5.83
CA TYR A 267 10.02 -0.57 -5.32
C TYR A 267 10.62 0.65 -4.64
N TYR A 268 11.48 0.45 -3.64
CA TYR A 268 11.93 1.50 -2.72
C TYR A 268 13.37 1.97 -2.98
N GLY A 269 14.17 1.16 -3.67
CA GLY A 269 15.58 1.48 -3.95
C GLY A 269 15.75 2.66 -4.93
N PRO A 270 16.92 3.34 -4.92
CA PRO A 270 17.19 4.50 -5.77
C PRO A 270 17.36 4.19 -7.26
N GLN A 271 17.51 2.91 -7.60
CA GLN A 271 17.51 2.38 -8.98
C GLN A 271 16.16 1.71 -9.33
N GLY A 272 15.20 1.75 -8.41
CA GLY A 272 13.82 1.35 -8.60
C GLY A 272 12.92 2.55 -8.89
N ILE A 273 11.63 2.38 -8.62
CA ILE A 273 10.59 3.41 -8.81
C ILE A 273 10.40 4.35 -7.60
N GLU A 274 11.15 4.14 -6.51
CA GLU A 274 11.18 5.00 -5.32
C GLU A 274 9.79 5.30 -4.70
N TYR A 275 9.04 4.23 -4.39
CA TYR A 275 7.88 4.30 -3.51
C TYR A 275 8.18 5.04 -2.20
N SER A 276 7.17 5.72 -1.69
CA SER A 276 7.26 6.63 -0.53
C SER A 276 6.11 6.44 0.47
N VAL A 277 5.18 5.53 0.19
CA VAL A 277 4.07 5.16 1.05
C VAL A 277 4.04 3.63 1.21
N GLY A 278 3.63 3.14 2.37
CA GLY A 278 3.37 1.72 2.62
C GLY A 278 2.11 1.50 3.44
N ARG A 279 1.14 0.75 2.91
CA ARG A 279 -0.05 0.30 3.66
C ARG A 279 0.30 -0.95 4.45
N VAL A 280 -0.13 -1.05 5.72
CA VAL A 280 0.13 -2.21 6.57
C VAL A 280 -1.20 -2.70 7.18
N PRO A 281 -1.59 -3.97 6.96
CA PRO A 281 -2.74 -4.54 7.65
C PRO A 281 -2.54 -4.59 9.17
N ILE A 282 -3.55 -4.13 9.91
CA ILE A 282 -3.66 -4.30 11.35
C ILE A 282 -4.43 -5.61 11.59
N GLY A 283 -3.69 -6.68 11.88
CA GLY A 283 -4.21 -8.04 11.89
C GLY A 283 -4.22 -8.66 10.50
N SER A 284 -5.06 -9.68 10.32
CA SER A 284 -5.22 -10.42 9.06
C SER A 284 -6.19 -9.75 8.07
N CYS A 285 -6.03 -10.11 6.79
CA CYS A 285 -6.95 -9.76 5.70
C CYS A 285 -7.28 -11.01 4.85
N ASP A 286 -8.00 -10.83 3.74
CA ASP A 286 -8.21 -11.89 2.75
C ASP A 286 -6.88 -12.38 2.15
N PHE A 287 -5.93 -11.46 1.92
CA PHE A 287 -4.53 -11.73 1.59
C PHE A 287 -3.66 -12.17 2.79
N SER A 288 -4.27 -12.87 3.75
CA SER A 288 -3.60 -13.72 4.74
C SER A 288 -3.80 -15.21 4.40
N THR A 289 -3.08 -16.11 5.07
CA THR A 289 -3.26 -17.57 4.94
C THR A 289 -4.38 -18.14 5.81
N HIS A 290 -4.81 -17.37 6.81
CA HIS A 290 -5.88 -17.69 7.76
C HIS A 290 -6.33 -16.40 8.46
N PRO A 291 -7.55 -16.35 9.03
CA PRO A 291 -8.01 -15.20 9.81
C PRO A 291 -7.48 -15.24 11.26
N TYR A 292 -6.93 -14.12 11.71
CA TYR A 292 -6.44 -13.85 13.07
C TYR A 292 -6.62 -12.36 13.45
N SER A 293 -6.66 -12.05 14.75
CA SER A 293 -6.49 -10.67 15.25
C SER A 293 -5.27 -10.58 16.18
N TYR A 294 -5.04 -9.44 16.83
CA TYR A 294 -3.98 -9.31 17.83
C TYR A 294 -4.45 -9.61 19.25
N ASP A 295 -5.76 -9.77 19.49
CA ASP A 295 -6.33 -9.95 20.82
C ASP A 295 -7.54 -10.90 20.82
N ASP A 296 -7.34 -12.16 20.44
CA ASP A 296 -8.40 -13.17 20.31
C ASP A 296 -8.88 -13.75 21.67
N VAL A 297 -8.56 -13.12 22.81
CA VAL A 297 -9.00 -13.56 24.15
C VAL A 297 -10.24 -12.79 24.59
N ASP A 298 -11.37 -13.49 24.67
CA ASP A 298 -12.67 -12.91 25.06
C ASP A 298 -12.61 -12.16 26.41
N GLY A 299 -13.18 -10.96 26.42
CA GLY A 299 -13.32 -10.11 27.60
C GLY A 299 -12.08 -9.30 27.99
N ASP A 300 -11.00 -9.31 27.21
CA ASP A 300 -9.78 -8.53 27.53
C ASP A 300 -9.90 -7.04 27.16
N PHE A 301 -10.89 -6.34 27.72
CA PHE A 301 -11.13 -4.91 27.49
C PHE A 301 -9.93 -3.98 27.77
N ASN A 302 -8.89 -4.46 28.46
CA ASN A 302 -7.67 -3.71 28.77
C ASN A 302 -6.49 -4.05 27.84
N LEU A 303 -6.67 -4.98 26.88
CA LEU A 303 -5.65 -5.41 25.93
C LEU A 303 -4.32 -5.80 26.62
N THR A 304 -4.45 -6.71 27.59
CA THR A 304 -3.38 -7.37 28.35
C THR A 304 -2.84 -8.64 27.67
N LYS A 305 -3.55 -9.15 26.67
CA LYS A 305 -3.22 -10.30 25.81
C LYS A 305 -2.84 -9.90 24.39
N PHE A 306 -3.04 -8.64 24.03
CA PHE A 306 -2.59 -8.06 22.77
C PHE A 306 -1.15 -8.45 22.45
N GLN A 307 -0.95 -9.08 21.30
CA GLN A 307 0.36 -9.44 20.76
C GLN A 307 0.34 -9.38 19.23
N LEU A 308 1.47 -8.98 18.63
CA LEU A 308 1.64 -9.08 17.18
C LEU A 308 1.66 -10.55 16.74
N ALA A 309 1.15 -10.81 15.54
CA ALA A 309 1.13 -12.15 14.97
C ALA A 309 2.54 -12.59 14.54
N LYS A 310 2.71 -13.88 14.24
CA LYS A 310 3.98 -14.42 13.72
C LYS A 310 4.32 -13.79 12.38
N GLU A 311 3.29 -13.53 11.57
CA GLU A 311 3.29 -12.90 10.27
C GLU A 311 3.89 -11.48 10.34
N ASP A 312 3.53 -10.70 11.36
CA ASP A 312 4.17 -9.40 11.61
C ASP A 312 5.66 -9.55 11.91
N LEU A 313 5.98 -10.38 12.92
CA LEU A 313 7.32 -10.48 13.48
C LEU A 313 8.33 -11.13 12.53
N THR A 314 7.89 -12.06 11.68
CA THR A 314 8.76 -12.87 10.82
C THR A 314 8.70 -12.51 9.34
N LEU A 315 7.67 -11.78 8.89
CA LEU A 315 7.48 -11.43 7.49
C LEU A 315 7.35 -9.91 7.28
N LYS A 316 6.28 -9.27 7.79
CA LYS A 316 5.97 -7.85 7.50
C LYS A 316 7.02 -6.89 8.06
N ILE A 317 7.38 -7.01 9.33
CA ILE A 317 8.35 -6.11 10.00
C ILE A 317 9.75 -6.20 9.35
N PRO A 318 10.34 -7.39 9.12
CA PRO A 318 11.60 -7.50 8.39
C PRO A 318 11.54 -6.90 6.98
N LEU A 319 10.43 -7.07 6.26
CA LEU A 319 10.26 -6.54 4.91
C LEU A 319 10.16 -5.00 4.90
N ILE A 320 9.41 -4.43 5.85
CA ILE A 320 9.31 -2.98 6.07
C ILE A 320 10.69 -2.40 6.43
N GLN A 321 11.44 -3.05 7.33
CA GLN A 321 12.79 -2.62 7.70
C GLN A 321 13.75 -2.67 6.51
N ARG A 322 13.67 -3.69 5.64
CA ARG A 322 14.42 -3.73 4.37
C ARG A 322 14.06 -2.54 3.47
N ALA A 323 12.77 -2.25 3.27
CA ALA A 323 12.31 -1.12 2.46
C ALA A 323 12.85 0.23 2.99
N ILE A 324 12.78 0.45 4.31
CA ILE A 324 13.37 1.62 4.99
C ILE A 324 14.89 1.69 4.73
N SER A 325 15.61 0.57 4.83
CA SER A 325 17.08 0.54 4.72
C SER A 325 17.65 0.91 3.35
N VAL A 326 16.86 0.74 2.28
CA VAL A 326 17.28 0.98 0.88
C VAL A 326 16.71 2.26 0.28
N SER A 327 15.66 2.81 0.90
CA SER A 327 15.02 4.02 0.41
C SER A 327 15.89 5.26 0.63
N LYS A 328 15.94 6.14 -0.38
CA LYS A 328 16.45 7.51 -0.23
C LYS A 328 15.37 8.50 0.21
N ARG A 329 14.11 8.08 0.23
CA ARG A 329 12.94 8.87 0.64
C ARG A 329 12.49 8.41 2.02
N ASN A 330 11.97 9.31 2.84
CA ASN A 330 11.22 8.88 4.01
C ASN A 330 9.97 8.11 3.53
N ILE A 331 9.76 6.90 4.04
CA ILE A 331 8.57 6.10 3.73
C ILE A 331 7.50 6.41 4.78
N SER A 332 6.34 6.84 4.35
CA SER A 332 5.20 7.09 5.22
C SER A 332 4.31 5.86 5.29
N PHE A 333 4.30 5.19 6.44
CA PHE A 333 3.43 4.02 6.65
C PHE A 333 2.05 4.44 7.16
N PHE A 334 0.99 3.77 6.69
CA PHE A 334 -0.35 3.87 7.29
C PHE A 334 -0.92 2.49 7.60
N GLY A 335 -1.68 2.40 8.69
CA GLY A 335 -2.32 1.16 9.13
C GLY A 335 -3.82 1.15 8.89
N SER A 336 -4.35 0.05 8.36
CA SER A 336 -5.79 -0.17 8.16
C SER A 336 -6.20 -1.51 8.79
N PRO A 337 -7.23 -1.58 9.66
CA PRO A 337 -7.77 -2.84 10.15
C PRO A 337 -8.93 -3.33 9.28
N TRP A 338 -8.97 -4.63 8.99
CA TRP A 338 -10.12 -5.26 8.33
C TRP A 338 -11.19 -5.67 9.33
N THR A 339 -10.79 -6.11 10.53
CA THR A 339 -11.75 -6.62 11.50
C THR A 339 -11.27 -6.39 12.93
N ALA A 340 -12.21 -6.12 13.83
CA ALA A 340 -11.94 -6.18 15.26
C ALA A 340 -11.91 -7.64 15.75
N PRO A 341 -11.27 -7.93 16.90
CA PRO A 341 -11.33 -9.25 17.51
C PRO A 341 -12.77 -9.75 17.63
N ALA A 342 -13.00 -11.03 17.35
CA ALA A 342 -14.34 -11.60 17.18
C ALA A 342 -15.25 -11.32 18.39
N TRP A 343 -14.71 -11.39 19.60
CA TRP A 343 -15.45 -11.14 20.85
C TRP A 343 -15.95 -9.69 21.01
N MET A 344 -15.34 -8.72 20.33
CA MET A 344 -15.80 -7.33 20.29
C MET A 344 -17.00 -7.13 19.35
N LYS A 345 -17.29 -8.09 18.47
CA LYS A 345 -18.26 -7.94 17.37
C LYS A 345 -19.62 -8.55 17.67
N THR A 346 -20.68 -7.97 17.11
CA THR A 346 -22.07 -8.40 17.32
C THR A 346 -22.36 -9.81 16.84
N ASN A 347 -21.64 -10.30 15.83
CA ASN A 347 -21.76 -11.65 15.28
C ASN A 347 -20.78 -12.69 15.87
N ASN A 348 -19.88 -12.26 16.76
CA ASN A 348 -18.82 -13.10 17.33
C ASN A 348 -17.93 -13.80 16.29
N ASN A 349 -17.70 -13.18 15.13
CA ASN A 349 -16.92 -13.74 14.02
C ASN A 349 -16.06 -12.67 13.35
N LEU A 350 -14.91 -13.05 12.79
CA LEU A 350 -14.02 -12.15 12.05
C LEU A 350 -14.59 -11.77 10.68
N THR A 351 -15.40 -12.64 10.06
CA THR A 351 -16.06 -12.43 8.75
C THR A 351 -17.58 -12.22 8.89
N GLY A 352 -18.25 -11.97 7.75
CA GLY A 352 -19.69 -11.73 7.67
C GLY A 352 -20.13 -10.44 8.35
N LYS A 353 -21.45 -10.21 8.35
CA LYS A 353 -22.03 -9.00 8.95
C LYS A 353 -21.81 -8.93 10.45
N GLY A 354 -21.12 -7.89 10.90
CA GLY A 354 -20.83 -7.67 12.32
C GLY A 354 -20.15 -6.32 12.55
N SER A 355 -20.78 -5.49 13.36
CA SER A 355 -20.24 -4.24 13.90
C SER A 355 -19.63 -4.45 15.29
N ILE A 356 -18.97 -3.45 15.86
CA ILE A 356 -18.61 -3.45 17.28
C ILE A 356 -19.88 -3.52 18.15
N ARG A 357 -19.81 -4.21 19.29
CA ARG A 357 -20.95 -4.40 20.22
C ARG A 357 -21.34 -3.09 20.91
N GLY A 358 -22.65 -2.84 20.95
CA GLY A 358 -23.25 -1.66 21.59
C GLY A 358 -22.90 -0.37 20.85
N GLU A 359 -22.71 0.72 21.59
CA GLU A 359 -22.56 2.07 21.03
C GLU A 359 -21.23 2.72 21.44
N ALA A 360 -20.78 3.69 20.64
CA ALA A 360 -19.60 4.50 20.91
C ALA A 360 -19.63 5.15 22.32
N GLY A 361 -18.49 5.12 23.01
CA GLY A 361 -18.32 5.46 24.41
C GLY A 361 -18.41 4.26 25.37
N ASN A 362 -18.84 3.07 24.92
CA ASN A 362 -18.89 1.87 25.75
C ASN A 362 -17.52 1.16 25.88
N SER A 363 -17.47 0.05 26.63
CA SER A 363 -16.23 -0.71 26.85
C SER A 363 -15.67 -1.36 25.58
N TYR A 364 -16.53 -1.83 24.67
CA TYR A 364 -16.11 -2.46 23.41
C TYR A 364 -15.47 -1.45 22.45
N HIS A 365 -16.11 -0.28 22.25
CA HIS A 365 -15.55 0.77 21.40
C HIS A 365 -14.25 1.36 21.99
N LYS A 366 -14.15 1.48 23.31
CA LYS A 366 -12.91 1.90 23.98
C LYS A 366 -11.79 0.86 23.86
N ALA A 367 -12.11 -0.43 23.99
CA ALA A 367 -11.13 -1.50 23.75
C ALA A 367 -10.67 -1.50 22.29
N TRP A 368 -11.59 -1.30 21.33
CA TRP A 368 -11.22 -1.18 19.92
C TRP A 368 -10.35 0.05 19.63
N ALA A 369 -10.66 1.21 20.19
CA ALA A 369 -9.80 2.40 20.10
C ALA A 369 -8.40 2.17 20.73
N LEU A 370 -8.33 1.44 21.84
CA LEU A 370 -7.06 1.06 22.48
C LEU A 370 -6.25 0.08 21.60
N HIS A 371 -6.89 -0.73 20.77
CA HIS A 371 -6.24 -1.70 19.87
C HIS A 371 -5.35 -0.98 18.83
N PHE A 372 -5.79 0.16 18.31
CA PHE A 372 -4.95 1.02 17.46
C PHE A 372 -3.70 1.52 18.20
N VAL A 373 -3.85 1.99 19.45
CA VAL A 373 -2.72 2.43 20.28
C VAL A 373 -1.73 1.28 20.52
N LYS A 374 -2.22 0.08 20.85
CA LYS A 374 -1.39 -1.11 21.05
C LYS A 374 -0.63 -1.52 19.79
N PHE A 375 -1.27 -1.45 18.62
CA PHE A 375 -0.62 -1.68 17.33
C PHE A 375 0.53 -0.69 17.07
N LEU A 376 0.26 0.61 17.28
CA LEU A 376 1.26 1.67 17.11
C LEU A 376 2.44 1.48 18.08
N ASP A 377 2.16 1.24 19.37
CA ASP A 377 3.17 0.99 20.40
C ASP A 377 4.00 -0.27 20.10
N ALA A 378 3.39 -1.32 19.57
CA ALA A 378 4.08 -2.56 19.22
C ALA A 378 5.02 -2.36 18.02
N TYR A 379 4.53 -1.81 16.91
CA TYR A 379 5.39 -1.54 15.74
C TYR A 379 6.51 -0.53 16.03
N LYS A 380 6.26 0.44 16.92
CA LYS A 380 7.27 1.40 17.38
C LYS A 380 8.43 0.73 18.14
N GLN A 381 8.20 -0.39 18.82
CA GLN A 381 9.29 -1.18 19.43
C GLN A 381 10.22 -1.82 18.38
N HIS A 382 9.74 -1.98 17.14
CA HIS A 382 10.53 -2.43 15.98
C HIS A 382 11.08 -1.26 15.14
N ASN A 383 11.08 -0.03 15.69
CA ASN A 383 11.48 1.21 15.03
C ASN A 383 10.64 1.60 13.80
N ILE A 384 9.42 1.08 13.66
CA ILE A 384 8.49 1.45 12.60
C ILE A 384 7.48 2.44 13.17
N SER A 385 7.46 3.65 12.63
CA SER A 385 6.50 4.70 12.99
C SER A 385 5.50 4.91 11.87
N PHE A 386 4.23 5.09 12.24
CA PHE A 386 3.14 5.36 11.29
C PHE A 386 2.89 6.85 11.13
N TRP A 387 2.71 7.27 9.88
CA TRP A 387 2.24 8.60 9.51
C TRP A 387 0.71 8.70 9.69
N GLY A 388 -0.02 7.63 9.35
CA GLY A 388 -1.47 7.65 9.28
C GLY A 388 -2.13 6.35 9.76
N LEU A 389 -3.45 6.42 9.90
CA LEU A 389 -4.33 5.29 10.15
C LEU A 389 -5.62 5.51 9.34
N THR A 390 -6.29 4.44 8.93
CA THR A 390 -7.69 4.51 8.51
C THR A 390 -8.58 4.00 9.64
N ALA A 391 -9.81 4.51 9.73
CA ALA A 391 -10.72 4.14 10.80
C ALA A 391 -11.17 2.66 10.72
N GLN A 392 -11.24 2.11 9.50
CA GLN A 392 -11.66 0.75 9.16
C GLN A 392 -11.45 0.55 7.66
N ASN A 393 -10.92 -0.59 7.20
CA ASN A 393 -10.94 -0.99 5.79
C ASN A 393 -12.38 -1.36 5.38
N GLU A 394 -12.90 -0.77 4.32
CA GLU A 394 -14.21 -1.07 3.70
C GLU A 394 -15.34 -1.26 4.74
N PRO A 395 -15.64 -0.21 5.55
CA PRO A 395 -16.67 -0.24 6.58
C PRO A 395 -18.06 -0.65 6.08
N THR A 396 -18.35 -0.53 4.78
CA THR A 396 -19.63 -1.00 4.24
C THR A 396 -19.75 -2.52 4.18
N ASP A 397 -18.67 -3.25 3.93
CA ASP A 397 -18.68 -4.70 3.71
C ASP A 397 -19.08 -5.50 4.95
N GLY A 398 -18.68 -5.04 6.13
CA GLY A 398 -19.10 -5.63 7.40
C GLY A 398 -20.60 -5.44 7.73
N ASN A 399 -21.38 -4.83 6.83
CA ASN A 399 -22.85 -4.80 6.88
C ASN A 399 -23.51 -5.86 5.97
N ILE A 400 -22.74 -6.61 5.18
CA ILE A 400 -23.22 -7.63 4.23
C ILE A 400 -23.29 -9.00 4.92
N ASP A 401 -24.49 -9.61 4.96
CA ASP A 401 -24.81 -10.79 5.81
C ASP A 401 -23.76 -11.92 5.74
N HIS A 402 -23.36 -12.28 4.51
CA HIS A 402 -22.41 -13.37 4.23
C HIS A 402 -21.11 -12.87 3.57
N PHE A 403 -20.61 -11.70 3.99
CA PHE A 403 -19.33 -11.21 3.50
C PHE A 403 -18.19 -12.23 3.74
N PRO A 404 -17.44 -12.64 2.69
CA PRO A 404 -16.65 -13.87 2.75
C PRO A 404 -15.40 -13.80 3.64
N PHE A 405 -14.78 -12.62 3.78
CA PHE A 405 -13.53 -12.43 4.51
C PHE A 405 -13.65 -11.41 5.65
N GLN A 406 -12.52 -11.02 6.25
CA GLN A 406 -12.45 -10.14 7.41
C GLN A 406 -13.07 -8.78 7.10
N ALA A 407 -14.10 -8.40 7.85
CA ALA A 407 -14.76 -7.10 7.74
C ALA A 407 -15.37 -6.68 9.09
N THR A 408 -15.47 -5.39 9.38
CA THR A 408 -16.25 -4.87 10.52
C THR A 408 -17.12 -3.71 10.06
N GLY A 409 -18.43 -3.85 10.29
CA GLY A 409 -19.45 -2.98 9.70
C GLY A 409 -19.62 -1.68 10.45
N TRP A 410 -19.69 -0.58 9.71
CA TRP A 410 -20.08 0.73 10.21
C TRP A 410 -21.03 1.43 9.24
N THR A 411 -22.04 2.13 9.75
CA THR A 411 -22.67 3.25 9.02
C THR A 411 -21.79 4.51 9.17
N PRO A 412 -21.95 5.57 8.36
CA PRO A 412 -21.14 6.78 8.54
C PRO A 412 -21.41 7.46 9.89
N GLU A 413 -22.62 7.34 10.44
CA GLU A 413 -22.97 7.84 11.77
C GLU A 413 -22.26 7.04 12.88
N GLN A 414 -22.14 5.72 12.74
CA GLN A 414 -21.38 4.90 13.69
C GLN A 414 -19.88 5.20 13.60
N GLN A 415 -19.32 5.34 12.39
CA GLN A 415 -17.92 5.71 12.20
C GLN A 415 -17.63 7.11 12.79
N ARG A 416 -18.50 8.10 12.54
CA ARG A 416 -18.45 9.44 13.15
C ARG A 416 -18.39 9.37 14.68
N ASP A 417 -19.34 8.67 15.28
CA ASP A 417 -19.50 8.60 16.73
C ASP A 417 -18.30 7.89 17.40
N PHE A 418 -17.78 6.82 16.78
CA PHE A 418 -16.56 6.15 17.23
C PHE A 418 -15.32 7.06 17.14
N ILE A 419 -15.16 7.81 16.05
CA ILE A 419 -14.08 8.80 15.91
C ILE A 419 -14.18 9.87 17.01
N ALA A 420 -15.37 10.45 17.20
CA ALA A 420 -15.59 11.56 18.12
C ALA A 420 -15.43 11.17 19.60
N LYS A 421 -15.96 9.99 19.99
CA LYS A 421 -16.09 9.57 21.40
C LYS A 421 -14.96 8.67 21.87
N ASP A 422 -14.36 7.87 20.99
CA ASP A 422 -13.40 6.83 21.38
C ASP A 422 -12.05 6.94 20.66
N LEU A 423 -11.99 6.81 19.33
CA LEU A 423 -10.72 6.68 18.60
C LEU A 423 -9.88 7.96 18.64
N GLY A 424 -10.45 9.11 18.27
CA GLY A 424 -9.77 10.40 18.30
C GLY A 424 -9.26 10.77 19.71
N PRO A 425 -10.12 10.76 20.74
CA PRO A 425 -9.72 10.99 22.12
C PRO A 425 -8.63 10.02 22.62
N THR A 426 -8.76 8.72 22.32
CA THR A 426 -7.79 7.69 22.74
C THR A 426 -6.43 7.87 22.07
N LEU A 427 -6.37 8.16 20.77
CA LEU A 427 -5.12 8.47 20.07
C LEU A 427 -4.46 9.72 20.67
N HIS A 428 -5.22 10.79 20.90
CA HIS A 428 -4.70 12.03 21.50
C HIS A 428 -4.16 11.81 22.91
N ALA A 429 -4.91 11.10 23.77
CA ALA A 429 -4.52 10.82 25.15
C ALA A 429 -3.25 9.95 25.27
N ASN A 430 -2.98 9.08 24.29
CA ASN A 430 -1.81 8.22 24.26
C ASN A 430 -0.65 8.79 23.43
N GLY A 431 -0.67 10.11 23.11
CA GLY A 431 0.44 10.80 22.46
C GLY A 431 0.49 10.68 20.93
N TYR A 432 -0.55 10.13 20.30
CA TYR A 432 -0.67 9.94 18.85
C TYR A 432 -1.51 11.04 18.15
N LYS A 433 -1.65 12.22 18.77
CA LYS A 433 -2.37 13.39 18.22
C LYS A 433 -1.91 13.87 16.84
N ASP A 434 -0.68 13.53 16.44
CA ASP A 434 -0.07 14.02 15.20
C ASP A 434 -0.29 13.06 14.01
N ILE A 435 -0.78 11.83 14.27
CA ILE A 435 -1.15 10.84 13.25
C ILE A 435 -2.27 11.37 12.35
N LYS A 436 -2.18 11.06 11.06
CA LYS A 436 -3.23 11.38 10.08
C LYS A 436 -4.28 10.28 10.05
N LEU A 437 -5.32 10.45 10.86
CA LEU A 437 -6.50 9.60 10.82
C LEU A 437 -7.32 9.94 9.58
N MET A 438 -7.63 8.90 8.79
CA MET A 438 -8.42 8.95 7.57
C MET A 438 -9.76 8.24 7.79
N MET A 439 -10.84 8.86 7.32
CA MET A 439 -12.18 8.27 7.30
C MET A 439 -12.48 7.59 5.95
N LEU A 440 -13.62 6.91 5.87
CA LEU A 440 -14.03 6.10 4.72
C LEU A 440 -13.15 4.87 4.50
N ASP A 441 -12.08 4.94 3.69
CA ASP A 441 -11.23 3.80 3.27
C ASP A 441 -12.08 2.71 2.58
N ASP A 442 -12.88 3.17 1.62
CA ASP A 442 -13.94 2.42 0.91
C ASP A 442 -14.18 3.08 -0.47
N GLN A 443 -15.10 2.53 -1.26
CA GLN A 443 -15.36 2.92 -2.64
C GLN A 443 -15.75 4.41 -2.79
N ARG A 444 -15.18 5.07 -3.81
CA ARG A 444 -15.44 6.48 -4.15
C ARG A 444 -16.93 6.85 -4.29
N LEU A 445 -17.80 5.89 -4.61
CA LEU A 445 -19.26 6.09 -4.72
C LEU A 445 -19.91 6.54 -3.41
N LEU A 446 -19.38 6.09 -2.27
CA LEU A 446 -19.90 6.37 -0.92
C LEU A 446 -19.48 7.75 -0.40
N MET A 447 -18.45 8.33 -1.02
CA MET A 447 -17.61 9.37 -0.44
C MET A 447 -18.36 10.65 -0.06
N THR A 448 -19.31 11.09 -0.88
CA THR A 448 -20.03 12.35 -0.65
C THR A 448 -20.94 12.28 0.58
N TYR A 449 -21.67 11.17 0.75
CA TYR A 449 -22.53 10.95 1.92
C TYR A 449 -21.69 10.72 3.18
N TRP A 450 -20.64 9.89 3.10
CA TRP A 450 -19.75 9.64 4.23
C TRP A 450 -19.09 10.94 4.72
N ALA A 451 -18.50 11.72 3.81
CA ALA A 451 -17.89 13.02 4.13
C ALA A 451 -18.91 14.00 4.72
N ASP A 452 -20.12 14.07 4.16
CA ASP A 452 -21.18 14.95 4.68
C ASP A 452 -21.63 14.57 6.10
N THR A 453 -21.74 13.28 6.41
CA THR A 453 -22.15 12.83 7.76
C THR A 453 -21.03 13.00 8.80
N ILE A 454 -19.76 12.76 8.44
CA ILE A 454 -18.65 12.78 9.40
C ILE A 454 -18.04 14.18 9.54
N LEU A 455 -17.73 14.87 8.43
CA LEU A 455 -16.95 16.12 8.45
C LEU A 455 -17.77 17.36 8.82
N THR A 456 -19.11 17.29 8.79
CA THR A 456 -19.98 18.36 9.31
C THR A 456 -20.14 18.35 10.83
N ASP A 457 -19.82 17.23 11.49
CA ASP A 457 -19.80 17.14 12.95
C ASP A 457 -18.43 17.61 13.47
N PRO A 458 -18.35 18.74 14.21
CA PRO A 458 -17.08 19.27 14.69
C PRO A 458 -16.40 18.36 15.71
N ASP A 459 -17.12 17.48 16.41
CA ASP A 459 -16.54 16.56 17.40
C ASP A 459 -15.86 15.35 16.75
N ALA A 460 -16.28 14.94 15.55
CA ALA A 460 -15.55 13.96 14.74
C ALA A 460 -14.49 14.62 13.84
N SER A 461 -14.89 15.68 13.11
CA SER A 461 -14.08 16.35 12.07
C SER A 461 -12.74 16.86 12.60
N LYS A 462 -12.67 17.33 13.85
CA LYS A 462 -11.42 17.79 14.50
C LYS A 462 -10.33 16.72 14.64
N TYR A 463 -10.67 15.43 14.51
CA TYR A 463 -9.73 14.32 14.53
C TYR A 463 -9.38 13.79 13.12
N ILE A 464 -10.16 14.12 12.10
CA ILE A 464 -9.96 13.61 10.74
C ILE A 464 -9.02 14.52 9.94
N SER A 465 -7.95 13.94 9.43
CA SER A 465 -7.00 14.64 8.55
C SER A 465 -7.35 14.50 7.06
N GLY A 466 -8.04 13.43 6.66
CA GLY A 466 -8.37 13.18 5.26
C GLY A 466 -9.42 12.09 5.03
N VAL A 467 -9.79 11.91 3.76
CA VAL A 467 -10.72 10.89 3.29
C VAL A 467 -9.95 9.90 2.41
N ALA A 468 -9.98 8.62 2.80
CA ALA A 468 -9.38 7.51 2.08
C ALA A 468 -10.39 6.93 1.08
N VAL A 469 -9.97 6.61 -0.15
CA VAL A 469 -10.83 6.11 -1.23
C VAL A 469 -10.24 4.91 -1.96
N HIS A 470 -11.11 3.96 -2.32
CA HIS A 470 -10.83 2.77 -3.12
C HIS A 470 -11.48 2.87 -4.52
N TRP A 471 -10.92 2.14 -5.49
CA TRP A 471 -11.20 2.31 -6.92
C TRP A 471 -12.20 1.33 -7.56
N TYR A 472 -12.58 0.24 -6.88
CA TYR A 472 -13.16 -0.94 -7.56
C TYR A 472 -14.55 -0.67 -8.19
N MET A 473 -15.27 0.34 -7.71
CA MET A 473 -16.56 0.76 -8.30
C MET A 473 -16.44 1.91 -9.32
N ASP A 474 -15.24 2.26 -9.79
CA ASP A 474 -15.01 3.48 -10.59
C ASP A 474 -15.57 3.44 -12.02
N ALA A 475 -15.95 2.27 -12.52
CA ALA A 475 -16.76 2.17 -13.73
C ALA A 475 -18.16 2.82 -13.59
N ILE A 476 -18.65 2.99 -12.36
CA ILE A 476 -19.95 3.61 -12.03
C ILE A 476 -19.86 4.76 -11.01
N SER A 477 -18.69 4.97 -10.39
CA SER A 477 -18.46 6.08 -9.46
C SER A 477 -17.99 7.33 -10.21
N PRO A 478 -18.74 8.45 -10.16
CA PRO A 478 -18.39 9.65 -10.91
C PRO A 478 -17.33 10.50 -10.19
N THR A 479 -16.31 10.95 -10.92
CA THR A 479 -15.20 11.73 -10.35
C THR A 479 -15.61 13.07 -9.72
N PHE A 480 -16.81 13.60 -10.02
CA PHE A 480 -17.32 14.81 -9.35
C PHE A 480 -17.42 14.66 -7.83
N ALA A 481 -17.51 13.43 -7.31
CA ALA A 481 -17.53 13.16 -5.88
C ALA A 481 -16.29 13.74 -5.17
N LEU A 482 -15.12 13.59 -5.79
CA LEU A 482 -13.85 14.13 -5.31
C LEU A 482 -13.85 15.67 -5.31
N ASP A 483 -14.27 16.29 -6.43
CA ASP A 483 -14.38 17.75 -6.53
C ASP A 483 -15.39 18.34 -5.53
N TYR A 484 -16.50 17.64 -5.27
CA TYR A 484 -17.50 18.02 -4.27
C TYR A 484 -16.91 18.00 -2.86
N VAL A 485 -16.27 16.89 -2.47
CA VAL A 485 -15.68 16.75 -1.13
C VAL A 485 -14.55 17.75 -0.94
N HIS A 486 -13.64 17.92 -1.91
CA HIS A 486 -12.59 18.93 -1.84
C HIS A 486 -13.16 20.35 -1.70
N LYS A 487 -14.17 20.72 -2.51
CA LYS A 487 -14.77 22.05 -2.47
C LYS A 487 -15.49 22.34 -1.14
N LYS A 488 -16.12 21.34 -0.53
CA LYS A 488 -16.89 21.48 0.71
C LYS A 488 -16.03 21.37 1.97
N PHE A 489 -14.98 20.55 1.93
CA PHE A 489 -14.10 20.24 3.06
C PHE A 489 -12.61 20.43 2.70
N PRO A 490 -12.19 21.62 2.22
CA PRO A 490 -10.87 21.83 1.59
C PRO A 490 -9.66 21.65 2.52
N ASN A 491 -9.88 21.59 3.84
CA ASN A 491 -8.83 21.37 4.84
C ASN A 491 -8.52 19.88 5.09
N HIS A 492 -9.33 18.96 4.54
CA HIS A 492 -9.10 17.52 4.64
C HIS A 492 -8.57 17.02 3.29
N PHE A 493 -7.45 16.32 3.32
CA PHE A 493 -6.88 15.77 2.08
C PHE A 493 -7.69 14.56 1.59
N MET A 494 -7.57 14.22 0.31
CA MET A 494 -8.07 12.96 -0.24
C MET A 494 -6.89 12.10 -0.65
N PHE A 495 -6.95 10.79 -0.44
CA PHE A 495 -5.85 9.87 -0.72
C PHE A 495 -6.36 8.50 -1.19
N GLY A 496 -5.84 8.01 -2.31
CA GLY A 496 -6.10 6.67 -2.81
C GLY A 496 -5.35 5.65 -1.97
N THR A 497 -6.07 4.90 -1.12
CA THR A 497 -5.49 3.98 -0.14
C THR A 497 -5.35 2.56 -0.66
N GLU A 498 -6.09 2.19 -1.71
CA GLU A 498 -6.08 0.85 -2.27
C GLU A 498 -6.63 0.80 -3.71
N ALA A 499 -5.98 0.01 -4.54
CA ALA A 499 -6.47 -0.43 -5.84
C ALA A 499 -5.73 -1.68 -6.33
N CYS A 500 -6.45 -2.63 -6.93
CA CYS A 500 -5.88 -3.68 -7.78
C CYS A 500 -6.81 -4.13 -8.91
N TYR A 501 -6.23 -4.78 -9.91
CA TYR A 501 -6.99 -5.47 -10.96
C TYR A 501 -7.44 -6.86 -10.51
N ASP A 502 -8.75 -7.08 -10.43
CA ASP A 502 -9.35 -8.40 -10.35
C ASP A 502 -9.82 -8.86 -11.75
N THR A 503 -9.69 -10.15 -12.05
CA THR A 503 -10.46 -10.75 -13.15
C THR A 503 -10.92 -12.16 -12.78
N ILE A 504 -12.21 -12.42 -12.97
CA ILE A 504 -12.89 -13.66 -12.54
C ILE A 504 -12.29 -14.92 -13.20
N ILE A 505 -11.67 -14.78 -14.38
CA ILE A 505 -11.20 -15.91 -15.20
C ILE A 505 -9.69 -16.12 -15.09
N HIS A 506 -8.91 -15.03 -15.04
CA HIS A 506 -7.45 -15.06 -14.92
C HIS A 506 -7.01 -13.91 -14.00
N PRO A 507 -6.99 -14.14 -12.67
CA PRO A 507 -6.63 -13.11 -11.69
C PRO A 507 -5.31 -12.42 -12.03
N VAL A 508 -4.27 -13.20 -12.34
CA VAL A 508 -2.99 -12.69 -12.84
C VAL A 508 -2.98 -12.74 -14.38
N ASN A 509 -2.76 -11.59 -15.03
CA ASN A 509 -2.63 -11.51 -16.48
C ASN A 509 -1.24 -11.01 -16.88
N LEU A 510 -0.30 -11.95 -17.02
CA LEU A 510 1.12 -11.65 -17.26
C LEU A 510 1.33 -10.86 -18.54
N GLY A 511 1.88 -9.66 -18.39
CA GLY A 511 2.26 -8.76 -19.48
C GLY A 511 1.14 -7.86 -19.97
N ASN A 512 -0.06 -7.89 -19.39
CA ASN A 512 -1.22 -7.15 -19.90
C ASN A 512 -1.01 -5.62 -19.89
N TRP A 513 -0.85 -5.03 -21.07
CA TRP A 513 -0.68 -3.58 -21.22
C TRP A 513 -1.93 -2.78 -20.82
N LYS A 514 -3.13 -3.36 -20.94
CA LYS A 514 -4.37 -2.65 -20.55
C LYS A 514 -4.46 -2.42 -19.05
N HIS A 515 -3.83 -3.26 -18.22
CA HIS A 515 -3.74 -3.01 -16.78
C HIS A 515 -2.84 -1.78 -16.48
N ALA A 516 -1.75 -1.58 -17.23
CA ALA A 516 -0.93 -0.36 -17.13
C ALA A 516 -1.67 0.91 -17.57
N GLU A 517 -2.44 0.83 -18.67
CA GLU A 517 -3.30 1.94 -19.11
C GLU A 517 -4.39 2.26 -18.09
N GLY A 518 -4.89 1.25 -17.37
CA GLY A 518 -5.83 1.38 -16.27
C GLY A 518 -5.26 2.17 -15.09
N TYR A 519 -4.20 1.65 -14.47
CA TYR A 519 -3.51 2.30 -13.36
C TYR A 519 -3.10 3.74 -13.72
N ALA A 520 -2.47 3.95 -14.88
CA ALA A 520 -2.05 5.29 -15.28
C ALA A 520 -3.24 6.23 -15.55
N ASN A 521 -4.35 5.73 -16.11
CA ASN A 521 -5.56 6.52 -16.28
C ASN A 521 -6.18 6.91 -14.94
N ASP A 522 -6.25 5.97 -14.01
CA ASP A 522 -6.90 6.18 -12.73
C ASP A 522 -6.12 7.14 -11.84
N ILE A 523 -4.81 6.90 -11.67
CA ILE A 523 -3.90 7.85 -11.01
C ILE A 523 -4.03 9.24 -11.64
N MET A 524 -4.10 9.35 -12.97
CA MET A 524 -4.33 10.65 -13.62
C MET A 524 -5.73 11.24 -13.41
N GLN A 525 -6.77 10.44 -13.13
CA GLN A 525 -8.09 10.97 -12.76
C GLN A 525 -8.09 11.45 -11.31
N ASP A 526 -7.58 10.66 -10.38
CA ASP A 526 -7.47 11.00 -8.97
C ASP A 526 -6.62 12.27 -8.76
N LEU A 527 -5.43 12.34 -9.38
CA LEU A 527 -4.61 13.54 -9.35
C LEU A 527 -5.26 14.73 -10.08
N GLU A 528 -6.11 14.49 -11.09
CA GLU A 528 -6.90 15.52 -11.76
C GLU A 528 -8.02 16.10 -10.87
N HIS A 529 -8.48 15.33 -9.89
CA HIS A 529 -9.54 15.67 -8.94
C HIS A 529 -9.05 15.68 -7.48
N TRP A 530 -7.96 16.41 -7.23
CA TRP A 530 -7.46 16.79 -5.89
C TRP A 530 -6.96 15.67 -4.96
N VAL A 531 -6.97 14.41 -5.38
CA VAL A 531 -6.35 13.32 -4.60
C VAL A 531 -4.84 13.55 -4.52
N THR A 532 -4.27 13.36 -3.34
CA THR A 532 -2.88 13.73 -3.02
C THR A 532 -1.87 12.62 -3.30
N GLY A 533 -2.32 11.40 -3.57
CA GLY A 533 -1.46 10.26 -3.86
C GLY A 533 -2.28 8.97 -3.92
N TRP A 534 -1.62 7.87 -4.26
CA TRP A 534 -2.29 6.63 -4.69
C TRP A 534 -1.47 5.40 -4.28
N THR A 535 -2.15 4.36 -3.80
CA THR A 535 -1.53 3.18 -3.20
C THR A 535 -2.05 1.92 -3.88
N ASP A 536 -1.13 1.17 -4.49
CA ASP A 536 -1.37 -0.16 -5.03
C ASP A 536 -1.72 -1.16 -3.92
N TRP A 537 -2.32 -2.29 -4.28
CA TRP A 537 -2.61 -3.35 -3.33
C TRP A 537 -1.39 -4.20 -2.98
N ASN A 538 -1.47 -5.52 -3.14
CA ASN A 538 -0.38 -6.44 -2.81
C ASN A 538 0.90 -6.07 -3.58
N LEU A 539 1.98 -5.72 -2.87
CA LEU A 539 3.28 -5.42 -3.48
C LEU A 539 3.82 -6.58 -4.34
N ALA A 540 3.48 -7.83 -4.01
CA ALA A 540 3.76 -8.99 -4.81
C ALA A 540 2.71 -10.09 -4.60
N LEU A 541 2.40 -10.88 -5.63
CA LEU A 541 1.58 -12.09 -5.54
C LEU A 541 2.26 -13.27 -6.25
N ASN A 542 1.80 -14.51 -6.02
CA ASN A 542 2.25 -15.67 -6.79
C ASN A 542 1.61 -15.69 -8.20
N MET A 543 1.96 -16.71 -8.99
CA MET A 543 1.41 -16.95 -10.33
C MET A 543 -0.12 -17.13 -10.40
N GLU A 544 -0.78 -17.39 -9.27
CA GLU A 544 -2.24 -17.59 -9.16
C GLU A 544 -2.98 -16.32 -8.70
N GLY A 545 -2.26 -15.33 -8.16
CA GLY A 545 -2.84 -14.13 -7.56
C GLY A 545 -3.07 -14.23 -6.06
N GLY A 546 -2.30 -15.07 -5.36
CA GLY A 546 -2.38 -15.32 -3.92
C GLY A 546 -1.01 -15.36 -3.20
N PRO A 547 -0.94 -15.95 -1.99
CA PRO A 547 -2.01 -16.67 -1.30
C PRO A 547 -3.14 -15.74 -0.83
N ASN A 548 -4.36 -16.27 -0.78
CA ASN A 548 -5.54 -15.60 -0.27
C ASN A 548 -6.45 -16.68 0.31
N TRP A 549 -6.82 -16.60 1.59
CA TRP A 549 -7.46 -17.73 2.31
C TRP A 549 -8.91 -17.99 1.90
N VAL A 550 -9.55 -17.06 1.19
CA VAL A 550 -10.89 -17.21 0.61
C VAL A 550 -10.86 -17.34 -0.92
N HIS A 551 -9.67 -17.49 -1.52
CA HIS A 551 -9.45 -17.55 -2.97
C HIS A 551 -9.92 -16.29 -3.74
N ASN A 552 -9.95 -15.12 -3.08
CA ASN A 552 -10.21 -13.83 -3.70
C ASN A 552 -8.96 -13.30 -4.43
N TYR A 553 -8.51 -14.03 -5.45
CA TYR A 553 -7.25 -13.75 -6.14
C TYR A 553 -7.34 -12.53 -7.06
N VAL A 554 -6.23 -11.78 -7.17
CA VAL A 554 -6.10 -10.56 -7.99
C VAL A 554 -4.72 -10.48 -8.68
N ASP A 555 -4.53 -9.52 -9.59
CA ASP A 555 -3.23 -9.21 -10.19
C ASP A 555 -2.38 -8.33 -9.25
N SER A 556 -1.07 -8.30 -9.44
CA SER A 556 -0.13 -7.45 -8.68
C SER A 556 0.97 -6.94 -9.60
N PRO A 557 1.50 -5.71 -9.42
CA PRO A 557 2.59 -5.19 -10.25
C PRO A 557 3.87 -6.06 -10.25
N ILE A 558 4.07 -6.93 -9.26
CA ILE A 558 5.11 -7.98 -9.29
C ILE A 558 4.49 -9.35 -9.04
N ILE A 559 4.74 -10.29 -9.96
CA ILE A 559 4.34 -11.69 -9.84
C ILE A 559 5.57 -12.56 -9.57
N VAL A 560 5.54 -13.34 -8.49
CA VAL A 560 6.62 -14.23 -8.06
C VAL A 560 6.41 -15.64 -8.60
N ASN A 561 7.46 -16.20 -9.19
CA ASN A 561 7.58 -17.61 -9.57
C ASN A 561 8.71 -18.26 -8.73
N ALA A 562 8.36 -18.66 -7.51
CA ALA A 562 9.31 -19.21 -6.54
C ALA A 562 9.97 -20.51 -7.03
N GLU A 563 9.27 -21.34 -7.81
CA GLU A 563 9.81 -22.58 -8.40
C GLU A 563 11.06 -22.35 -9.26
N LYS A 564 11.22 -21.13 -9.82
CA LYS A 564 12.34 -20.76 -10.68
C LYS A 564 13.31 -19.77 -10.04
N ASP A 565 13.04 -19.32 -8.80
CA ASP A 565 13.67 -18.15 -8.19
C ASP A 565 13.60 -16.89 -9.09
N GLU A 566 12.46 -16.71 -9.77
CA GLU A 566 12.19 -15.60 -10.68
C GLU A 566 11.01 -14.75 -10.19
N PHE A 567 10.99 -13.48 -10.58
CA PHE A 567 9.80 -12.64 -10.51
C PHE A 567 9.63 -11.80 -11.78
N TYR A 568 8.39 -11.40 -12.03
CA TYR A 568 7.95 -10.73 -13.24
C TYR A 568 7.38 -9.36 -12.87
N LYS A 569 8.06 -8.29 -13.29
CA LYS A 569 7.54 -6.92 -13.19
C LYS A 569 6.53 -6.71 -14.31
N GLN A 570 5.25 -6.63 -13.93
CA GLN A 570 4.12 -6.40 -14.82
C GLN A 570 4.20 -4.99 -15.45
N PRO A 571 3.49 -4.72 -16.55
CA PRO A 571 3.32 -3.36 -17.07
C PRO A 571 2.85 -2.34 -16.01
N MET A 572 2.00 -2.77 -15.05
CA MET A 572 1.52 -1.95 -13.93
C MET A 572 2.65 -1.36 -13.08
N PHE A 573 3.75 -2.10 -12.86
CA PHE A 573 4.91 -1.61 -12.11
C PHE A 573 5.52 -0.37 -12.79
N TYR A 574 5.60 -0.40 -14.12
CA TYR A 574 6.16 0.72 -14.90
C TYR A 574 5.17 1.88 -14.99
N ALA A 575 3.86 1.60 -15.05
CA ALA A 575 2.82 2.63 -14.91
C ALA A 575 2.94 3.38 -13.58
N MET A 576 3.03 2.66 -12.46
CA MET A 576 3.33 3.25 -11.15
C MET A 576 4.65 4.03 -11.15
N GLY A 577 5.67 3.51 -11.83
CA GLY A 577 6.97 4.16 -12.01
C GLY A 577 6.91 5.52 -12.72
N HIS A 578 5.99 5.72 -13.67
CA HIS A 578 5.81 7.02 -14.34
C HIS A 578 5.35 8.15 -13.41
N PHE A 579 4.78 7.82 -12.25
CA PHE A 579 4.39 8.77 -11.20
C PHE A 579 5.39 8.73 -10.05
N SER A 580 5.48 7.60 -9.34
CA SER A 580 6.30 7.44 -8.12
C SER A 580 7.74 7.90 -8.31
N LYS A 581 8.43 7.51 -9.38
CA LYS A 581 9.84 7.87 -9.59
C LYS A 581 10.04 9.36 -9.79
N PHE A 582 9.14 10.02 -10.52
CA PHE A 582 9.32 11.39 -11.02
C PHE A 582 8.57 12.45 -10.21
N LEU A 583 7.59 12.05 -9.40
CA LEU A 583 6.78 12.92 -8.56
C LEU A 583 7.03 12.59 -7.07
N PRO A 584 8.20 12.97 -6.52
CA PRO A 584 8.48 12.78 -5.10
C PRO A 584 7.49 13.57 -4.21
N PRO A 585 7.34 13.18 -2.93
CA PRO A 585 6.55 13.92 -1.94
C PRO A 585 6.86 15.42 -1.96
N GLY A 586 5.81 16.25 -1.91
CA GLY A 586 5.91 17.71 -2.06
C GLY A 586 5.86 18.22 -3.50
N SER A 587 5.71 17.36 -4.51
CA SER A 587 5.48 17.79 -5.90
C SER A 587 4.13 18.49 -6.03
N LEU A 588 4.10 19.69 -6.59
CA LEU A 588 2.90 20.50 -6.74
C LEU A 588 2.27 20.27 -8.12
N ARG A 589 0.99 19.88 -8.19
CA ARG A 589 0.26 19.88 -9.47
C ARG A 589 0.02 21.33 -9.92
N ILE A 590 0.26 21.59 -11.21
CA ILE A 590 0.12 22.91 -11.82
C ILE A 590 -0.77 22.85 -13.06
N GLY A 591 -1.29 24.01 -13.45
CA GLY A 591 -2.17 24.17 -14.61
C GLY A 591 -1.47 23.94 -15.94
N HIS A 592 -2.29 23.79 -16.98
CA HIS A 592 -1.85 23.94 -18.36
C HIS A 592 -3.00 24.44 -19.23
N THR A 593 -2.69 25.05 -20.37
CA THR A 593 -3.69 25.45 -21.37
C THR A 593 -3.42 24.78 -22.71
N VAL A 594 -4.47 24.43 -23.45
CA VAL A 594 -4.37 23.70 -24.71
C VAL A 594 -4.74 24.61 -25.89
N LYS A 595 -3.90 24.63 -26.92
CA LYS A 595 -4.21 25.17 -28.25
C LYS A 595 -4.22 24.02 -29.27
N GLY A 596 -5.42 23.59 -29.64
CA GLY A 596 -5.69 22.43 -30.48
C GLY A 596 -6.83 21.61 -29.87
N SER A 597 -7.01 20.38 -30.34
CA SER A 597 -7.93 19.41 -29.75
C SER A 597 -7.13 18.23 -29.21
N VAL A 598 -7.37 17.85 -27.95
CA VAL A 598 -6.79 16.67 -27.31
C VAL A 598 -7.87 15.58 -27.30
N PRO A 599 -7.64 14.41 -27.94
CA PRO A 599 -8.60 13.30 -27.91
C PRO A 599 -8.84 12.81 -26.47
N LYS A 600 -10.04 12.26 -26.20
CA LYS A 600 -10.44 11.78 -24.86
C LYS A 600 -9.48 10.71 -24.30
N ASP A 601 -8.88 9.90 -25.16
CA ASP A 601 -7.92 8.85 -24.82
C ASP A 601 -6.49 9.36 -24.59
N ILE A 602 -6.26 10.67 -24.68
CA ILE A 602 -5.02 11.35 -24.27
C ILE A 602 -5.26 12.09 -22.96
N LYS A 603 -4.52 11.72 -21.91
CA LYS A 603 -4.47 12.47 -20.64
C LYS A 603 -3.10 13.11 -20.46
N ILE A 604 -3.08 14.33 -19.92
CA ILE A 604 -1.85 15.11 -19.68
C ILE A 604 -1.96 15.80 -18.32
N LEU A 605 -0.99 15.59 -17.44
CA LEU A 605 -0.87 16.32 -16.17
C LEU A 605 0.53 16.93 -16.04
N SER A 606 0.59 18.13 -15.47
CA SER A 606 1.83 18.90 -15.28
C SER A 606 2.07 19.16 -13.79
N PHE A 607 3.33 19.06 -13.38
CA PHE A 607 3.77 19.18 -11.99
C PHE A 607 5.07 19.98 -11.89
N LYS A 608 5.29 20.59 -10.73
CA LYS A 608 6.55 21.21 -10.33
C LYS A 608 7.08 20.49 -9.10
N THR A 609 8.26 19.89 -9.19
CA THR A 609 8.85 19.13 -8.08
C THR A 609 9.58 20.03 -7.08
N PRO A 610 9.82 19.60 -5.82
CA PRO A 610 10.64 20.34 -4.85
C PRO A 610 12.05 20.64 -5.38
N SER A 611 12.62 19.72 -6.16
CA SER A 611 13.91 19.85 -6.84
C SER A 611 13.89 20.79 -8.06
N LYS A 612 12.82 21.58 -8.25
CA LYS A 612 12.69 22.60 -9.30
C LYS A 612 12.76 22.05 -10.73
N TYR A 613 12.20 20.86 -10.95
CA TYR A 613 11.90 20.34 -12.30
C TYR A 613 10.42 20.56 -12.66
N PHE A 614 10.14 20.79 -13.93
CA PHE A 614 8.83 20.52 -14.50
C PHE A 614 8.77 19.04 -14.87
N VAL A 615 7.71 18.38 -14.42
CA VAL A 615 7.41 16.99 -14.75
C VAL A 615 6.04 16.94 -15.42
N ILE A 616 5.97 16.33 -16.59
CA ILE A 616 4.72 16.22 -17.36
C ILE A 616 4.51 14.74 -17.68
N VAL A 617 3.38 14.19 -17.25
CA VAL A 617 2.98 12.82 -17.56
C VAL A 617 1.91 12.86 -18.65
N ILE A 618 2.13 12.08 -19.70
CA ILE A 618 1.23 11.92 -20.86
C ILE A 618 0.88 10.45 -20.99
N LEU A 619 -0.41 10.13 -20.93
CA LEU A 619 -0.96 8.82 -21.26
C LEU A 619 -1.64 8.91 -22.63
N ASN A 620 -1.27 8.03 -23.55
CA ASN A 620 -1.98 7.81 -24.82
C ASN A 620 -2.55 6.39 -24.83
N LYS A 621 -3.88 6.27 -24.78
CA LYS A 621 -4.63 5.01 -24.88
C LYS A 621 -5.19 4.72 -26.28
N SER A 622 -5.03 5.64 -27.23
CA SER A 622 -5.57 5.49 -28.60
C SER A 622 -4.66 4.63 -29.49
N ASP A 623 -5.25 4.06 -30.54
CA ASP A 623 -4.58 3.29 -31.60
C ASP A 623 -3.82 4.19 -32.60
N THR A 624 -3.44 5.42 -32.19
CA THR A 624 -2.72 6.38 -33.05
C THR A 624 -1.67 7.18 -32.28
N ASP A 625 -0.58 7.51 -32.96
CA ASP A 625 0.48 8.38 -32.42
C ASP A 625 0.00 9.83 -32.28
N PHE A 626 0.11 10.40 -31.08
CA PHE A 626 -0.29 11.77 -30.79
C PHE A 626 0.91 12.72 -30.72
N LYS A 627 0.95 13.72 -31.61
CA LYS A 627 2.03 14.71 -31.70
C LYS A 627 1.66 16.00 -30.97
N LEU A 628 2.56 16.45 -30.09
CA LEU A 628 2.37 17.65 -29.28
C LEU A 628 3.67 18.42 -29.01
N CYS A 629 3.55 19.73 -28.82
CA CYS A 629 4.54 20.56 -28.15
C CYS A 629 4.06 20.81 -26.71
N LEU A 630 4.89 20.43 -25.72
CA LEU A 630 4.78 21.01 -24.39
C LEU A 630 5.56 22.33 -24.38
N GLN A 631 4.87 23.46 -24.34
CA GLN A 631 5.49 24.77 -24.25
C GLN A 631 5.77 25.11 -22.79
N ILE A 632 7.05 25.19 -22.43
CA ILE A 632 7.50 25.58 -21.09
C ILE A 632 7.43 27.11 -20.94
N PRO A 633 7.48 27.67 -19.72
CA PRO A 633 7.35 29.12 -19.49
C PRO A 633 8.40 30.01 -20.20
N SER A 634 9.54 29.46 -20.66
CA SER A 634 10.49 30.21 -21.49
C SER A 634 10.00 30.48 -22.93
N GLY A 635 8.88 29.88 -23.33
CA GLY A 635 8.33 29.89 -24.69
C GLY A 635 8.85 28.78 -25.60
N GLU A 636 9.84 28.01 -25.16
CA GLU A 636 10.40 26.89 -25.92
C GLU A 636 9.50 25.64 -25.87
N CYS A 637 9.53 24.84 -26.94
CA CYS A 637 8.74 23.63 -27.14
C CYS A 637 9.56 22.36 -26.87
N ILE A 638 8.97 21.47 -26.07
CA ILE A 638 9.33 20.05 -26.03
C ILE A 638 8.43 19.34 -27.04
N ASN A 639 8.94 19.05 -28.23
CA ASN A 639 8.19 18.34 -29.26
C ASN A 639 8.26 16.83 -29.01
N ILE A 640 7.10 16.19 -28.88
CA ILE A 640 6.97 14.77 -28.54
C ILE A 640 6.00 14.10 -29.53
N THR A 641 6.28 12.84 -29.86
CA THR A 641 5.28 11.92 -30.41
C THR A 641 4.97 10.91 -29.30
N ALA A 642 3.84 11.08 -28.63
CA ALA A 642 3.33 10.10 -27.67
C ALA A 642 2.75 8.95 -28.49
N ALA A 643 3.53 7.87 -28.64
CA ALA A 643 3.15 6.72 -29.46
C ALA A 643 1.78 6.15 -29.01
N GLN A 644 1.07 5.47 -29.91
CA GLN A 644 -0.11 4.69 -29.53
C GLN A 644 0.19 3.77 -28.33
N HIS A 645 -0.79 3.59 -27.44
CA HIS A 645 -0.66 2.74 -26.25
C HIS A 645 0.65 2.98 -25.46
N SER A 646 0.88 4.21 -25.00
CA SER A 646 2.09 4.59 -24.28
C SER A 646 1.86 5.51 -23.09
N ILE A 647 2.77 5.42 -22.12
CA ILE A 647 2.92 6.36 -21.00
C ILE A 647 4.27 7.04 -21.17
N ASN A 648 4.30 8.36 -21.06
CA ASN A 648 5.48 9.18 -21.27
C ASN A 648 5.63 10.15 -20.10
N THR A 649 6.78 10.16 -19.45
CA THR A 649 7.12 11.16 -18.43
C THR A 649 8.26 12.03 -18.93
N VAL A 650 8.00 13.33 -18.99
CA VAL A 650 8.94 14.36 -19.40
C VAL A 650 9.50 15.03 -18.15
N VAL A 651 10.81 15.24 -18.10
CA VAL A 651 11.48 15.99 -17.03
C VAL A 651 12.34 17.08 -17.67
N THR A 652 12.20 18.32 -17.22
CA THR A 652 13.05 19.45 -17.65
C THR A 652 13.24 20.47 -16.51
N SER A 653 14.28 21.29 -16.61
CA SER A 653 14.58 22.34 -15.63
C SER A 653 13.49 23.42 -15.60
N THR A 654 13.23 24.00 -14.42
CA THR A 654 12.40 25.21 -14.29
C THR A 654 13.18 26.52 -14.52
N SER A 655 14.52 26.46 -14.56
CA SER A 655 15.42 27.61 -14.79
C SER A 655 16.24 27.44 -16.07
N LYS A 656 16.59 28.58 -16.69
CA LYS A 656 17.67 28.64 -17.68
C LYS A 656 19.03 28.57 -17.01
#